data_AF-A0AB74BFK4-F1
#
_entry.id   AF-A0AB74BFK4-F1
#
_cell.length_a   1.000
_cell.length_b   1.000
_cell.length_c   1.000
_cell.angle_alpha   90.00
_cell.angle_beta   90.00
_cell.angle_gamma   90.00
#
_symmetry.space_group_name_H-M   'P 1'
#
loop_
_entity.id
_entity.type
_entity.pdbx_description
1 polymer ?
#
loop_
_entity_poly.entity_id
_entity_poly.type
_entity_poly.pdbx_seq_one_letter_code
_entity_poly.pdbx_strand_id
1 'polypeptide(L)'
;MLKAAPMGKLARSNEQKSLGPDRFTPSTVAVREHRTRERADRIIDQFVERFTEKDFFPEDGEDALFSLLVQLPDWPADLSIRIHNENDEVLAVFLKGSDESVVQDSIVLTQNVDAYIVPYNVQVADDEPLLRWVFSQLPAGSSVGMGGNFPGSSSDAGRIVTLREQIAGLAKDQRPLLFDALVAADEGTSKGQLDIRARNPFLPLWVRQQTPLSPALSALCALCPEVPAGRLEELLQQMPLTEQEEADFLNNLVLPDAFGEAMNISLDEWSNSLAIDGLSRTRSFNSYTDELARSIVRKLLAAESGRDVLIFDAGASNYAPADTDDNRIILLHDNYGNYSAKDTGNGEITSFKQGADSFYLAISSQLKADERSSLGMQFEQDVQGFRDVLTQHAIEENRGWFDPGKPTEIESGFLPDWFANATAAEKQSWKMAVQDYSQALLEAQAPDLLDPSGYGQPDQLRKYARQKLQERILLDHGIAVDPDHISVHTVSIEIDPGIIIDTDYEYIGPSELEPHYETHKRSLTDLSLENIALTNINFLLTSRAFDDQGQLVSFLNAGYLFGLIRDLNIGEDYSRYLRTVLSTSAAGQWHRERYARVMRAQMRLDVIEAKMAGDFLGDGGLPPELASRGYKWVAAVLDHPIDSDDRATVEGHRIQVSQLSINDVSLSGVLVIGAESRSSVAAFVVFTPQAPDGICFREMSDPQEFQQRILLEPDLLDYLVGRAPLASQDDVRHILTVRRETLFMELQPCTGSFLEAVYDSEVGRVISAVDEQTKTNWETYWESAWEITKVVGDIVLTFAPFKVRLPIAALRSFYAIWQGVAKAGGEEQGAPCILSRRRCCWLMV
;
A
#
# COMPACT_ATOMS: atom_id res chain seq x y z
N MET A 1 -15.50 -28.39 -4.34
CA MET A 1 -14.54 -28.04 -5.41
C MET A 1 -14.39 -26.53 -5.40
N LEU A 2 -13.45 -26.05 -4.58
CA LEU A 2 -13.29 -24.64 -4.24
C LEU A 2 -12.65 -23.87 -5.40
N LYS A 3 -13.31 -22.79 -5.80
CA LYS A 3 -12.83 -21.81 -6.78
C LYS A 3 -11.66 -21.05 -6.18
N ALA A 4 -10.47 -21.22 -6.76
CA ALA A 4 -9.31 -20.40 -6.45
C ALA A 4 -9.46 -19.03 -7.12
N ALA A 5 -9.70 -17.99 -6.32
CA ALA A 5 -9.37 -16.62 -6.69
C ALA A 5 -7.84 -16.45 -6.61
N PRO A 6 -7.22 -15.55 -7.39
CA PRO A 6 -5.79 -15.27 -7.28
C PRO A 6 -5.56 -14.45 -6.01
N MET A 7 -5.54 -15.14 -4.86
CA MET A 7 -5.05 -14.59 -3.60
C MET A 7 -3.59 -14.21 -3.80
N GLY A 8 -3.17 -13.02 -3.35
CA GLY A 8 -1.75 -12.79 -3.04
C GLY A 8 -1.28 -13.94 -2.16
N LYS A 9 -0.08 -14.49 -2.39
CA LYS A 9 0.37 -15.75 -1.76
C LYS A 9 0.40 -15.62 -0.23
N LEU A 10 -0.74 -15.88 0.42
CA LEU A 10 -0.78 -16.33 1.80
C LEU A 10 0.01 -17.63 1.85
N ALA A 11 0.80 -17.82 2.91
CA ALA A 11 1.55 -19.04 3.10
C ALA A 11 0.60 -20.26 3.04
N ARG A 12 1.08 -21.36 2.42
CA ARG A 12 0.24 -22.52 2.05
C ARG A 12 -0.55 -23.06 3.24
N SER A 13 -1.84 -23.36 3.03
CA SER A 13 -2.68 -24.02 4.03
C SER A 13 -2.12 -25.39 4.43
N ASN A 14 -2.51 -25.92 5.59
CA ASN A 14 -2.06 -27.23 6.07
C ASN A 14 -2.40 -28.36 5.08
N GLU A 15 -3.49 -28.24 4.32
CA GLU A 15 -3.83 -29.17 3.24
C GLU A 15 -2.89 -29.04 2.02
N GLN A 16 -2.42 -27.84 1.68
CA GLN A 16 -1.47 -27.59 0.60
C GLN A 16 -0.03 -28.03 0.92
N LYS A 17 0.34 -28.11 2.22
CA LYS A 17 1.61 -28.75 2.66
C LYS A 17 1.66 -30.25 2.32
N SER A 18 0.52 -30.90 2.07
CA SER A 18 0.43 -32.35 1.83
C SER A 18 0.51 -32.79 0.37
N LEU A 19 0.48 -31.86 -0.61
CA LEU A 19 0.10 -32.18 -2.01
C LEU A 19 1.05 -31.71 -3.15
N GLY A 20 2.32 -31.38 -2.92
CA GLY A 20 3.22 -31.04 -4.06
C GLY A 20 4.73 -31.12 -3.77
N PRO A 21 5.59 -31.09 -4.81
CA PRO A 21 7.04 -31.17 -4.64
C PRO A 21 7.62 -29.97 -3.84
N ASP A 22 8.78 -30.21 -3.27
CA ASP A 22 9.24 -29.74 -1.95
C ASP A 22 9.98 -28.38 -1.95
N ARG A 23 9.48 -27.37 -2.67
CA ARG A 23 10.04 -26.00 -2.64
C ARG A 23 9.01 -24.99 -2.12
N PHE A 24 9.27 -24.45 -0.92
CA PHE A 24 8.45 -23.43 -0.28
C PHE A 24 8.55 -22.08 -1.04
N THR A 25 7.47 -21.29 -1.08
CA THR A 25 7.47 -19.92 -1.65
C THR A 25 7.05 -18.94 -0.56
N PRO A 26 7.89 -17.96 -0.19
CA PRO A 26 7.59 -17.04 0.91
C PRO A 26 6.44 -16.09 0.56
N SER A 27 5.75 -15.59 1.59
CA SER A 27 4.79 -14.50 1.45
C SER A 27 5.48 -13.17 1.12
N THR A 28 4.71 -12.24 0.57
CA THR A 28 5.15 -10.86 0.31
C THR A 28 5.63 -10.16 1.57
N VAL A 29 4.94 -10.39 2.69
CA VAL A 29 5.29 -9.84 4.01
C VAL A 29 6.66 -10.31 4.45
N ALA A 30 6.92 -11.62 4.37
CA ALA A 30 8.18 -12.21 4.81
C ALA A 30 9.37 -11.70 3.98
N VAL A 31 9.17 -11.46 2.68
CA VAL A 31 10.18 -10.82 1.82
C VAL A 31 10.43 -9.38 2.24
N ARG A 32 9.39 -8.59 2.55
CA ARG A 32 9.54 -7.20 3.03
C ARG A 32 10.34 -7.15 4.33
N GLU A 33 9.93 -7.94 5.33
CA GLU A 33 10.58 -8.00 6.65
C GLU A 33 12.05 -8.42 6.55
N HIS A 34 12.36 -9.40 5.69
CA HIS A 34 13.73 -9.82 5.46
C HIS A 34 14.58 -8.69 4.83
N ARG A 35 14.03 -7.96 3.86
CA ARG A 35 14.72 -6.79 3.28
C ARG A 35 14.91 -5.66 4.27
N THR A 36 13.94 -5.40 5.14
CA THR A 36 14.08 -4.41 6.22
C THR A 36 15.26 -4.80 7.13
N ARG A 37 15.40 -6.09 7.48
CA ARG A 37 16.54 -6.60 8.25
C ARG A 37 17.87 -6.47 7.50
N GLU A 38 17.94 -6.86 6.22
CA GLU A 38 19.16 -6.69 5.40
C GLU A 38 19.57 -5.22 5.27
N ARG A 39 18.60 -4.31 5.08
CA ARG A 39 18.83 -2.86 5.02
C ARG A 39 19.40 -2.36 6.34
N ALA A 40 18.81 -2.76 7.47
CA ALA A 40 19.30 -2.40 8.80
C ALA A 40 20.75 -2.87 9.01
N ASP A 41 21.08 -4.13 8.66
CA ASP A 41 22.46 -4.62 8.72
C ASP A 41 23.41 -3.81 7.85
N ARG A 42 23.02 -3.53 6.60
CA ARG A 42 23.85 -2.75 5.65
C ARG A 42 24.13 -1.34 6.16
N ILE A 43 23.15 -0.67 6.76
CA ILE A 43 23.34 0.65 7.38
C ILE A 43 24.36 0.54 8.50
N ILE A 44 24.20 -0.44 9.40
CA ILE A 44 25.13 -0.65 10.53
C ILE A 44 26.54 -0.98 10.03
N ASP A 45 26.68 -1.85 9.03
CA ASP A 45 27.98 -2.22 8.46
C ASP A 45 28.69 -1.00 7.87
N GLN A 46 27.98 -0.13 7.14
CA GLN A 46 28.53 1.14 6.67
C GLN A 46 29.00 2.05 7.81
N PHE A 47 28.23 2.11 8.92
CA PHE A 47 28.66 2.87 10.10
C PHE A 47 29.93 2.30 10.74
N VAL A 48 29.99 0.97 10.89
CA VAL A 48 31.09 0.29 11.58
C VAL A 48 32.37 0.28 10.75
N GLU A 49 32.27 0.07 9.44
CA GLU A 49 33.41 -0.16 8.57
C GLU A 49 33.96 1.11 7.94
N ARG A 50 33.08 2.06 7.59
CA ARG A 50 33.44 3.17 6.69
C ARG A 50 33.15 4.56 7.25
N PHE A 51 32.38 4.69 8.32
CA PHE A 51 32.05 6.02 8.87
C PHE A 51 33.23 6.80 9.44
N THR A 52 34.36 6.15 9.68
CA THR A 52 35.61 6.83 10.04
C THR A 52 36.31 7.48 8.85
N GLU A 53 35.94 7.11 7.61
CA GLU A 53 36.41 7.77 6.39
C GLU A 53 35.90 9.21 6.32
N LYS A 54 36.77 10.14 5.94
CA LYS A 54 36.42 11.55 5.76
C LYS A 54 35.37 11.70 4.65
N ASP A 55 34.35 12.52 4.89
CA ASP A 55 33.28 12.86 3.94
C ASP A 55 32.39 11.66 3.52
N PHE A 56 32.58 10.47 4.11
CA PHE A 56 31.70 9.33 3.88
C PHE A 56 30.41 9.48 4.69
N PHE A 57 29.27 9.26 4.04
CA PHE A 57 27.97 9.19 4.67
C PHE A 57 27.26 7.89 4.25
N PRO A 58 26.70 7.11 5.20
CA PRO A 58 26.01 5.87 4.85
C PRO A 58 24.73 6.15 4.05
N GLU A 59 24.49 5.35 3.01
CA GLU A 59 23.23 5.39 2.26
C GLU A 59 22.05 5.04 3.19
N ASP A 60 21.00 5.86 3.19
CA ASP A 60 19.82 5.73 4.07
C ASP A 60 20.15 5.74 5.58
N GLY A 61 21.29 6.30 5.98
CA GLY A 61 21.80 6.27 7.35
C GLY A 61 21.48 7.51 8.19
N GLU A 62 20.68 8.45 7.71
CA GLU A 62 20.42 9.74 8.38
C GLU A 62 19.77 9.55 9.76
N ASP A 63 18.67 8.80 9.82
CA ASP A 63 17.96 8.56 11.07
C ASP A 63 18.82 7.76 12.06
N ALA A 64 19.58 6.78 11.53
CA ALA A 64 20.54 6.01 12.31
C ALA A 64 21.63 6.92 12.92
N LEU A 65 22.13 7.90 12.16
CA LEU A 65 23.09 8.88 12.65
C LEU A 65 22.51 9.69 13.81
N PHE A 66 21.30 10.24 13.67
CA PHE A 66 20.71 11.05 14.74
C PHE A 66 20.41 10.23 15.99
N SER A 67 19.93 9.00 15.82
CA SER A 67 19.75 8.04 16.90
C SER A 67 21.06 7.72 17.61
N LEU A 68 22.17 7.57 16.88
CA LEU A 68 23.50 7.34 17.46
C LEU A 68 24.04 8.58 18.18
N LEU A 69 23.89 9.77 17.58
CA LEU A 69 24.37 11.04 18.14
C LEU A 69 23.80 11.31 19.53
N VAL A 70 22.48 11.20 19.68
CA VAL A 70 21.82 11.48 20.97
C VAL A 70 22.18 10.47 22.06
N GLN A 71 22.71 9.30 21.69
CA GLN A 71 23.13 8.25 22.61
C GLN A 71 24.62 8.29 22.95
N LEU A 72 25.39 9.23 22.40
CA LEU A 72 26.78 9.42 22.80
C LEU A 72 26.88 9.77 24.29
N PRO A 73 27.90 9.27 25.02
CA PRO A 73 28.06 9.55 26.46
C PRO A 73 28.06 11.05 26.77
N ASP A 74 28.78 11.83 25.96
CA ASP A 74 28.94 13.28 26.08
C ASP A 74 27.78 14.10 25.49
N TRP A 75 26.77 13.47 24.89
CA TRP A 75 25.59 14.19 24.41
C TRP A 75 24.75 14.75 25.59
N PRO A 76 24.39 16.05 25.61
CA PRO A 76 23.59 16.63 26.68
C PRO A 76 22.19 16.02 26.77
N ALA A 77 21.71 15.72 27.98
CA ALA A 77 20.41 15.07 28.18
C ALA A 77 19.20 15.98 27.89
N ASP A 78 19.42 17.30 27.93
CA ASP A 78 18.48 18.39 27.69
C ASP A 78 18.52 18.93 26.25
N LEU A 79 19.31 18.32 25.37
CA LEU A 79 19.45 18.69 23.96
C LEU A 79 18.78 17.67 23.03
N SER A 80 17.83 18.14 22.22
CA SER A 80 17.14 17.33 21.19
C SER A 80 17.64 17.63 19.78
N ILE A 81 17.43 16.70 18.85
CA ILE A 81 17.53 16.95 17.40
C ILE A 81 16.12 16.91 16.82
N ARG A 82 15.71 17.95 16.11
CA ARG A 82 14.40 18.06 15.44
C ARG A 82 14.59 18.17 13.95
N ILE A 83 13.97 17.27 13.20
CA ILE A 83 13.97 17.26 11.74
C ILE A 83 12.70 17.95 11.26
N HIS A 84 12.81 19.00 10.47
CA HIS A 84 11.68 19.76 9.93
C HIS A 84 11.64 19.65 8.40
N ASN A 85 10.46 19.74 7.80
CA ASN A 85 10.35 19.99 6.36
C ASN A 85 10.51 21.49 6.03
N GLU A 86 10.49 21.84 4.75
CA GLU A 86 10.59 23.24 4.29
C GLU A 86 9.46 24.15 4.80
N ASN A 87 8.33 23.57 5.22
CA ASN A 87 7.19 24.29 5.76
C ASN A 87 7.25 24.45 7.29
N ASP A 88 8.40 24.15 7.90
CA ASP A 88 8.64 24.17 9.36
C ASP A 88 7.81 23.15 10.15
N GLU A 89 7.29 22.10 9.49
CA GLU A 89 6.61 21.01 10.17
C GLU A 89 7.62 19.97 10.66
N VAL A 90 7.47 19.53 11.91
CA VAL A 90 8.32 18.50 12.51
C VAL A 90 8.07 17.14 11.84
N LEU A 91 9.12 16.49 11.36
CA LEU A 91 9.14 15.15 10.77
C LEU A 91 9.61 14.09 11.77
N ALA A 92 10.61 14.42 12.59
CA ALA A 92 11.13 13.51 13.61
C ALA A 92 11.79 14.28 14.76
N VAL A 93 11.79 13.67 15.95
CA VAL A 93 12.46 14.18 17.15
C VAL A 93 13.31 13.07 17.74
N PHE A 94 14.59 13.37 17.96
CA PHE A 94 15.54 12.47 18.61
C PHE A 94 15.98 13.06 19.95
N LEU A 95 15.97 12.23 20.98
CA LEU A 95 16.35 12.60 22.34
C LEU A 95 17.05 11.46 23.05
N LYS A 96 18.03 11.79 23.90
CA LYS A 96 18.77 10.83 24.73
C LYS A 96 17.83 10.06 25.65
N GLY A 97 17.02 10.80 26.40
CA GLY A 97 15.94 10.27 27.24
C GLY A 97 14.62 10.12 26.49
N SER A 98 13.56 9.90 27.26
CA SER A 98 12.19 9.75 26.75
C SER A 98 11.20 10.77 27.33
N ASP A 99 11.71 11.75 28.07
CA ASP A 99 10.93 12.81 28.69
C ASP A 99 11.24 14.12 27.99
N GLU A 100 10.32 14.59 27.14
CA GLU A 100 10.48 15.83 26.39
C GLU A 100 10.52 17.06 27.32
N SER A 101 9.96 16.97 28.53
CA SER A 101 9.93 18.11 29.46
C SER A 101 11.31 18.52 29.97
N VAL A 102 12.31 17.65 29.83
CA VAL A 102 13.71 17.91 30.19
C VAL A 102 14.44 18.73 29.13
N VAL A 103 13.91 18.80 27.90
CA VAL A 103 14.55 19.48 26.77
C VAL A 103 14.55 21.00 27.00
N GLN A 104 15.74 21.60 26.97
CA GLN A 104 15.94 23.05 27.06
C GLN A 104 16.32 23.66 25.71
N ASP A 105 17.09 22.93 24.91
CA ASP A 105 17.58 23.36 23.60
C ASP A 105 17.31 22.29 22.53
N SER A 106 17.30 22.73 21.26
CA SER A 106 17.11 21.83 20.12
C SER A 106 18.01 22.23 18.94
N ILE A 107 18.66 21.24 18.35
CA ILE A 107 19.26 21.35 17.02
C ILE A 107 18.14 21.16 16.00
N VAL A 108 17.94 22.15 15.13
CA VAL A 108 16.91 22.09 14.08
C VAL A 108 17.59 21.85 12.73
N LEU A 109 17.16 20.79 12.05
CA LEU A 109 17.66 20.39 10.74
C LEU A 109 16.50 20.42 9.75
N THR A 110 16.59 21.26 8.73
CA THR A 110 15.57 21.34 7.68
C THR A 110 15.92 20.40 6.53
N GLN A 111 15.01 19.48 6.22
CA GLN A 111 15.14 18.53 5.12
C GLN A 111 14.34 19.03 3.91
N ASN A 112 14.98 19.03 2.74
CA ASN A 112 14.35 19.26 1.44
C ASN A 112 14.73 18.12 0.51
N VAL A 113 13.73 17.38 0.01
CA VAL A 113 13.77 16.44 -1.13
C VAL A 113 14.89 15.38 -0.99
N ASP A 114 16.17 15.76 -1.06
CA ASP A 114 17.35 14.89 -0.96
C ASP A 114 18.46 15.35 0.01
N ALA A 115 18.33 16.49 0.69
CA ALA A 115 19.42 17.02 1.51
C ALA A 115 18.95 17.84 2.72
N TYR A 116 19.83 17.93 3.72
CA TYR A 116 19.69 18.90 4.79
C TYR A 116 20.15 20.27 4.32
N ILE A 117 19.23 21.23 4.32
CA ILE A 117 19.54 22.60 3.92
C ILE A 117 20.20 23.32 5.09
N VAL A 118 21.39 23.83 4.84
CA VAL A 118 21.99 24.87 5.68
C VAL A 118 21.39 26.22 5.26
N PRO A 119 20.76 26.98 6.16
CA PRO A 119 20.19 28.29 5.84
C PRO A 119 21.24 29.23 5.18
N TYR A 120 20.85 29.96 4.14
CA TYR A 120 21.76 30.82 3.35
C TYR A 120 22.53 31.89 4.16
N ASN A 121 22.05 32.22 5.35
CA ASN A 121 22.69 33.16 6.28
C ASN A 121 23.78 32.52 7.15
N VAL A 122 23.99 31.21 7.07
CA VAL A 122 25.00 30.46 7.81
C VAL A 122 26.09 29.99 6.86
N GLN A 123 27.32 30.43 7.10
CA GLN A 123 28.47 29.91 6.37
C GLN A 123 28.98 28.63 7.04
N VAL A 124 28.72 27.49 6.39
CA VAL A 124 29.30 26.19 6.73
C VAL A 124 30.31 25.84 5.63
N ALA A 125 31.48 25.31 6.00
CA ALA A 125 32.47 24.88 5.02
C ALA A 125 31.96 23.68 4.22
N ASP A 126 32.42 23.55 2.97
CA ASP A 126 31.93 22.52 2.02
C ASP A 126 32.30 21.09 2.43
N ASP A 127 33.24 20.90 3.36
CA ASP A 127 33.60 19.59 3.91
C ASP A 127 32.71 19.25 5.12
N GLU A 128 32.15 18.03 5.15
CA GLU A 128 31.29 17.56 6.25
C GLU A 128 30.06 18.46 6.59
N PRO A 129 29.24 18.88 5.60
CA PRO A 129 28.26 19.96 5.79
C PRO A 129 27.21 19.66 6.88
N LEU A 130 26.68 18.45 6.95
CA LEU A 130 25.69 18.06 7.96
C LEU A 130 26.28 18.07 9.39
N LEU A 131 27.45 17.44 9.59
CA LEU A 131 28.08 17.38 10.91
C LEU A 131 28.56 18.75 11.37
N ARG A 132 29.09 19.58 10.47
CA ARG A 132 29.43 20.97 10.79
C ARG A 132 28.20 21.79 11.16
N TRP A 133 27.08 21.57 10.47
CA TRP A 133 25.83 22.25 10.80
C TRP A 133 25.32 21.86 12.20
N VAL A 134 25.34 20.57 12.53
CA VAL A 134 25.06 20.07 13.89
C VAL A 134 25.98 20.75 14.92
N PHE A 135 27.29 20.81 14.64
CA PHE A 135 28.28 21.43 15.54
C PHE A 135 28.04 22.92 15.77
N SER A 136 27.61 23.64 14.74
CA SER A 136 27.33 25.07 14.84
C SER A 136 26.16 25.41 15.78
N GLN A 137 25.29 24.43 16.03
CA GLN A 137 24.13 24.56 16.92
C GLN A 137 24.37 23.97 18.32
N LEU A 138 25.54 23.39 18.59
CA LEU A 138 25.84 22.84 19.92
C LEU A 138 25.96 23.95 20.98
N PRO A 139 25.49 23.70 22.22
CA PRO A 139 25.68 24.64 23.33
C PRO A 139 27.15 24.99 23.56
N ALA A 140 27.40 26.24 23.97
CA ALA A 140 28.74 26.71 24.28
C ALA A 140 29.38 25.87 25.39
N GLY A 141 30.54 25.26 25.10
CA GLY A 141 31.24 24.38 26.04
C GLY A 141 30.90 22.89 25.92
N SER A 142 30.12 22.48 24.91
CA SER A 142 29.84 21.06 24.63
C SER A 142 31.13 20.22 24.49
N SER A 143 31.17 19.06 25.16
CA SER A 143 32.24 18.06 25.07
C SER A 143 32.08 17.06 23.93
N VAL A 144 31.02 17.17 23.12
CA VAL A 144 30.75 16.26 21.99
C VAL A 144 31.95 16.24 21.02
N GLY A 145 32.42 15.05 20.65
CA GLY A 145 33.58 14.87 19.77
C GLY A 145 34.93 15.27 20.39
N MET A 146 35.04 15.44 21.71
CA MET A 146 36.33 15.67 22.39
C MET A 146 37.02 14.34 22.74
N GLY A 147 38.32 14.40 23.05
CA GLY A 147 39.10 13.23 23.52
C GLY A 147 40.06 12.63 22.49
N GLY A 148 40.09 13.15 21.26
CA GLY A 148 41.03 12.72 20.22
C GLY A 148 42.49 12.98 20.61
N ASN A 149 43.34 11.96 20.45
CA ASN A 149 44.78 12.02 20.76
C ASN A 149 45.62 12.27 19.49
N PHE A 150 45.35 13.36 18.78
CA PHE A 150 46.07 13.77 17.58
C PHE A 150 46.15 15.31 17.44
N PRO A 151 47.13 15.85 16.69
CA PRO A 151 47.26 17.30 16.49
C PRO A 151 46.01 17.89 15.85
N GLY A 152 45.43 18.92 16.47
CA GLY A 152 44.24 19.60 15.97
C GLY A 152 42.91 18.98 16.43
N SER A 153 42.92 17.99 17.33
CA SER A 153 41.70 17.36 17.87
C SER A 153 40.75 18.32 18.60
N SER A 154 41.23 19.49 19.02
CA SER A 154 40.41 20.55 19.62
C SER A 154 39.73 21.49 18.60
N SER A 155 40.04 21.37 17.31
CA SER A 155 39.35 22.12 16.24
C SER A 155 38.04 21.42 15.86
N ASP A 156 37.09 22.13 15.27
CA ASP A 156 35.81 21.51 14.84
C ASP A 156 36.04 20.33 13.88
N ALA A 157 36.97 20.46 12.93
CA ALA A 157 37.33 19.37 12.03
C ALA A 157 37.94 18.17 12.78
N GLY A 158 38.79 18.43 13.78
CA GLY A 158 39.33 17.37 14.64
C GLY A 158 38.26 16.70 15.51
N ARG A 159 37.32 17.48 16.05
CA ARG A 159 36.21 16.93 16.83
C ARG A 159 35.27 16.07 15.99
N ILE A 160 35.05 16.41 14.71
CA ILE A 160 34.29 15.59 13.77
C ILE A 160 34.98 14.23 13.53
N VAL A 161 36.31 14.19 13.42
CA VAL A 161 37.06 12.92 13.31
C VAL A 161 36.83 12.04 14.54
N THR A 162 36.97 12.61 15.75
CA THR A 162 36.72 11.87 16.99
C THR A 162 35.25 11.45 17.14
N LEU A 163 34.31 12.28 16.71
CA LEU A 163 32.88 11.96 16.70
C LEU A 163 32.60 10.73 15.81
N ARG A 164 33.16 10.69 14.59
CA ARG A 164 33.02 9.57 13.67
C ARG A 164 33.52 8.26 14.29
N GLU A 165 34.67 8.29 14.95
CA GLU A 165 35.22 7.13 15.68
C GLU A 165 34.29 6.69 16.82
N GLN A 166 33.75 7.63 17.60
CA GLN A 166 32.83 7.34 18.71
C GLN A 166 31.52 6.74 18.22
N ILE A 167 30.96 7.25 17.10
CA ILE A 167 29.73 6.74 16.50
C ILE A 167 29.94 5.34 15.93
N ALA A 168 31.03 5.12 15.18
CA ALA A 168 31.36 3.80 14.65
C ALA A 168 31.56 2.77 15.77
N GLY A 169 32.23 3.17 16.86
CA GLY A 169 32.38 2.35 18.06
C GLY A 169 31.05 2.03 18.74
N LEU A 170 30.18 3.03 18.90
CA LEU A 170 28.85 2.86 19.49
C LEU A 170 27.96 1.94 18.64
N ALA A 171 27.94 2.12 17.32
CA ALA A 171 27.20 1.29 16.39
C ALA A 171 27.66 -0.17 16.44
N LYS A 172 28.97 -0.40 16.60
CA LYS A 172 29.55 -1.74 16.77
C LYS A 172 29.16 -2.36 18.11
N ASP A 173 29.33 -1.63 19.20
CA ASP A 173 29.13 -2.14 20.56
C ASP A 173 27.65 -2.39 20.88
N GLN A 174 26.76 -1.59 20.29
CA GLN A 174 25.31 -1.65 20.49
C GLN A 174 24.56 -2.19 19.26
N ARG A 175 25.25 -2.92 18.37
CA ARG A 175 24.68 -3.46 17.13
C ARG A 175 23.31 -4.14 17.30
N PRO A 176 23.07 -5.02 18.30
CA PRO A 176 21.76 -5.65 18.47
C PRO A 176 20.62 -4.65 18.71
N LEU A 177 20.83 -3.69 19.62
CA LEU A 177 19.83 -2.67 19.93
C LEU A 177 19.65 -1.68 18.77
N LEU A 178 20.73 -1.30 18.10
CA LEU A 178 20.64 -0.43 16.92
C LEU A 178 19.86 -1.12 15.79
N PHE A 179 20.11 -2.40 15.55
CA PHE A 179 19.38 -3.20 14.57
C PHE A 179 17.88 -3.23 14.87
N ASP A 180 17.50 -3.58 16.10
CA ASP A 180 16.08 -3.61 16.50
C ASP A 180 15.40 -2.25 16.33
N ALA A 181 16.12 -1.15 16.62
CA ALA A 181 15.60 0.20 16.45
C ALA A 181 15.38 0.54 14.98
N LEU A 182 16.29 0.17 14.09
CA LEU A 182 16.16 0.43 12.65
C LEU A 182 15.01 -0.37 12.03
N VAL A 183 14.84 -1.63 12.43
CA VAL A 183 13.71 -2.46 11.98
C VAL A 183 12.39 -1.88 12.49
N ALA A 184 12.30 -1.52 13.77
CA ALA A 184 11.08 -0.98 14.36
C ALA A 184 10.74 0.45 13.87
N ALA A 185 11.74 1.29 13.58
CA ALA A 185 11.55 2.63 13.04
C ALA A 185 11.03 2.62 11.59
N ASP A 186 11.43 1.64 10.77
CA ASP A 186 10.88 1.42 9.42
C ASP A 186 9.36 1.13 9.48
N GLU A 187 8.90 0.51 10.58
CA GLU A 187 7.48 0.29 10.89
C GLU A 187 6.80 1.45 11.63
N GLY A 188 7.48 2.59 11.81
CA GLY A 188 6.93 3.79 12.45
C GLY A 188 6.93 3.80 13.97
N THR A 189 7.59 2.83 14.61
CA THR A 189 7.64 2.75 16.06
C THR A 189 8.50 3.87 16.64
N SER A 190 8.00 4.53 17.69
CA SER A 190 8.73 5.57 18.44
C SER A 190 8.71 5.32 19.95
N LYS A 191 9.61 5.97 20.69
CA LYS A 191 9.66 5.86 22.17
C LYS A 191 8.34 6.26 22.84
N GLY A 192 7.59 7.18 22.22
CA GLY A 192 6.30 7.66 22.73
C GLY A 192 5.20 6.59 22.76
N GLN A 193 5.31 5.55 21.93
CA GLN A 193 4.33 4.47 21.82
C GLN A 193 4.65 3.26 22.71
N LEU A 194 5.86 3.17 23.26
CA LEU A 194 6.34 2.00 24.01
C LEU A 194 6.31 2.22 25.54
N ASP A 195 5.98 1.15 26.27
CA ASP A 195 6.05 1.07 27.73
C ASP A 195 7.48 1.27 28.25
N ILE A 196 7.61 1.88 29.43
CA ILE A 196 8.88 2.42 29.99
C ILE A 196 10.00 1.35 30.11
N ARG A 197 9.66 0.07 30.31
CA ARG A 197 10.62 -1.01 30.56
C ARG A 197 11.24 -1.64 29.31
N ALA A 198 10.70 -1.37 28.12
CA ALA A 198 11.13 -1.96 26.84
C ALA A 198 11.70 -0.91 25.85
N ARG A 199 12.02 0.30 26.32
CA ARG A 199 12.41 1.41 25.44
C ARG A 199 13.82 1.20 24.90
N ASN A 200 13.91 0.79 23.64
CA ASN A 200 15.15 0.83 22.90
C ASN A 200 15.66 2.29 22.80
N PRO A 201 16.87 2.61 23.29
CA PRO A 201 17.38 3.97 23.37
C PRO A 201 17.64 4.60 21.98
N PHE A 202 17.81 3.78 20.94
CA PHE A 202 18.07 4.24 19.57
C PHE A 202 16.79 4.54 18.79
N LEU A 203 15.61 4.33 19.36
CA LEU A 203 14.38 4.79 18.73
C LEU A 203 14.26 6.32 18.79
N PRO A 204 13.72 6.95 17.75
CA PRO A 204 13.31 8.35 17.81
C PRO A 204 12.27 8.55 18.95
N LEU A 205 12.28 9.73 19.56
CA LEU A 205 11.26 10.10 20.54
C LEU A 205 9.87 10.08 19.90
N TRP A 206 9.82 10.67 18.70
CA TRP A 206 8.64 10.83 17.88
C TRP A 206 9.05 10.86 16.41
N VAL A 207 8.24 10.24 15.55
CA VAL A 207 8.34 10.35 14.10
C VAL A 207 6.95 10.64 13.58
N ARG A 208 6.86 11.40 12.51
CA ARG A 208 5.61 11.64 11.78
C ARG A 208 5.21 10.37 11.03
N GLN A 209 4.55 9.42 11.69
CA GLN A 209 3.74 8.39 11.02
C GLN A 209 2.27 8.55 11.44
N GLN A 210 1.39 8.91 10.50
CA GLN A 210 0.65 8.06 9.55
C GLN A 210 -0.43 7.22 10.24
N THR A 211 -1.66 7.48 9.78
CA THR A 211 -2.99 6.91 10.06
C THR A 211 -3.21 6.22 11.42
N PRO A 212 -4.20 6.66 12.25
CA PRO A 212 -4.56 5.92 13.45
C PRO A 212 -4.88 4.47 13.10
N LEU A 213 -4.27 3.53 13.84
CA LEU A 213 -4.53 2.09 13.70
C LEU A 213 -6.03 1.83 13.82
N SER A 214 -6.57 0.94 12.98
CA SER A 214 -7.96 0.49 13.17
C SER A 214 -8.10 -0.21 14.54
N PRO A 215 -9.28 -0.18 15.17
CA PRO A 215 -9.52 -0.88 16.43
C PRO A 215 -9.12 -2.35 16.36
N ALA A 216 -9.49 -3.06 15.28
CA ALA A 216 -9.09 -4.45 15.07
C ALA A 216 -7.56 -4.62 15.01
N LEU A 217 -6.85 -3.77 14.27
CA LEU A 217 -5.39 -3.86 14.18
C LEU A 217 -4.73 -3.58 15.53
N SER A 218 -5.23 -2.58 16.27
CA SER A 218 -4.74 -2.28 17.62
C SER A 218 -4.95 -3.45 18.59
N ALA A 219 -6.09 -4.14 18.51
CA ALA A 219 -6.37 -5.31 19.33
C ALA A 219 -5.50 -6.52 18.94
N LEU A 220 -5.25 -6.74 17.64
CA LEU A 220 -4.32 -7.78 17.19
C LEU A 220 -2.88 -7.51 17.65
N CYS A 221 -2.41 -6.26 17.54
CA CYS A 221 -1.08 -5.87 18.02
C CYS A 221 -0.97 -6.10 19.55
N ALA A 222 -2.04 -5.86 20.30
CA ALA A 222 -2.06 -6.13 21.74
C ALA A 222 -2.03 -7.63 22.07
N LEU A 223 -2.63 -8.48 21.23
CA LEU A 223 -2.58 -9.95 21.39
C LEU A 223 -1.22 -10.54 21.01
N CYS A 224 -0.55 -9.95 20.01
CA CYS A 224 0.71 -10.41 19.47
C CYS A 224 1.75 -9.27 19.46
N PRO A 225 2.22 -8.81 20.64
CA PRO A 225 3.05 -7.60 20.76
C PRO A 225 4.45 -7.76 20.15
N GLU A 226 4.92 -8.99 19.96
CA GLU A 226 6.22 -9.27 19.35
C GLU A 226 6.17 -9.27 17.82
N VAL A 227 4.97 -9.27 17.21
CA VAL A 227 4.77 -9.41 15.77
C VAL A 227 4.67 -8.03 15.12
N PRO A 228 5.36 -7.79 13.99
CA PRO A 228 5.22 -6.59 13.19
C PRO A 228 3.78 -6.17 12.92
N ALA A 229 3.44 -4.92 13.21
CA ALA A 229 2.09 -4.38 12.97
C ALA A 229 1.72 -4.47 11.49
N GLY A 230 2.69 -4.21 10.60
CA GLY A 230 2.50 -4.29 9.15
C GLY A 230 2.19 -5.71 8.63
N ARG A 231 2.52 -6.77 9.37
CA ARG A 231 2.12 -8.15 9.04
C ARG A 231 0.67 -8.41 9.38
N LEU A 232 0.25 -7.96 10.56
CA LEU A 232 -1.13 -8.08 11.04
C LEU A 232 -2.08 -7.21 10.19
N GLU A 233 -1.61 -6.04 9.77
CA GLU A 233 -2.35 -5.18 8.85
C GLU A 233 -2.56 -5.84 7.49
N GLU A 234 -1.52 -6.40 6.88
CA GLU A 234 -1.65 -7.08 5.59
C GLU A 234 -2.60 -8.29 5.68
N LEU A 235 -2.58 -9.02 6.81
CA LEU A 235 -3.52 -10.11 7.05
C LEU A 235 -4.97 -9.61 7.13
N LEU A 236 -5.24 -8.50 7.84
CA LEU A 236 -6.56 -7.86 7.89
C LEU A 236 -7.00 -7.31 6.52
N GLN A 237 -6.07 -6.83 5.71
CA GLN A 237 -6.37 -6.34 4.35
C GLN A 237 -6.74 -7.50 3.41
N GLN A 238 -6.06 -8.64 3.53
CA GLN A 238 -6.33 -9.85 2.73
C GLN A 238 -7.61 -10.54 3.19
N MET A 239 -7.90 -10.51 4.49
CA MET A 239 -9.04 -11.15 5.11
C MET A 239 -9.79 -10.14 6.00
N PRO A 240 -10.54 -9.19 5.40
CA PRO A 240 -11.26 -8.19 6.16
C PRO A 240 -12.35 -8.85 7.02
N LEU A 241 -12.42 -8.43 8.28
CA LEU A 241 -13.49 -8.84 9.19
C LEU A 241 -14.79 -8.12 8.82
N THR A 242 -15.91 -8.83 8.89
CA THR A 242 -17.24 -8.18 8.85
C THR A 242 -17.46 -7.35 10.12
N GLU A 243 -18.39 -6.39 10.08
CA GLU A 243 -18.73 -5.57 11.27
C GLU A 243 -19.08 -6.42 12.50
N GLN A 244 -19.75 -7.57 12.29
CA GLN A 244 -20.11 -8.48 13.36
C GLN A 244 -18.88 -9.23 13.91
N GLU A 245 -18.01 -9.72 13.04
CA GLU A 245 -16.77 -10.41 13.45
C GLU A 245 -15.79 -9.45 14.13
N GLU A 246 -15.69 -8.21 13.68
CA GLU A 246 -14.89 -7.17 14.33
C GLU A 246 -15.46 -6.84 15.72
N ALA A 247 -16.79 -6.70 15.85
CA ALA A 247 -17.42 -6.49 17.16
C ALA A 247 -17.21 -7.68 18.11
N ASP A 248 -17.31 -8.91 17.63
CA ASP A 248 -17.07 -10.12 18.43
C ASP A 248 -15.58 -10.24 18.83
N PHE A 249 -14.67 -9.89 17.94
CA PHE A 249 -13.24 -9.84 18.23
C PHE A 249 -12.91 -8.78 19.29
N LEU A 250 -13.40 -7.55 19.13
CA LEU A 250 -13.11 -6.45 20.05
C LEU A 250 -13.72 -6.67 21.44
N ASN A 251 -14.89 -7.29 21.53
CA ASN A 251 -15.59 -7.50 22.80
C ASN A 251 -15.24 -8.82 23.49
N ASN A 252 -15.01 -9.89 22.72
CA ASN A 252 -14.88 -11.25 23.24
C ASN A 252 -13.55 -11.94 22.87
N LEU A 253 -12.67 -11.27 22.10
CA LEU A 253 -11.42 -11.83 21.56
C LEU A 253 -11.63 -13.11 20.72
N VAL A 254 -12.78 -13.20 20.04
CA VAL A 254 -13.12 -14.32 19.17
C VAL A 254 -12.81 -13.93 17.72
N LEU A 255 -11.91 -14.67 17.09
CA LEU A 255 -11.59 -14.52 15.66
C LEU A 255 -12.29 -15.62 14.83
N PRO A 256 -12.66 -15.34 13.57
CA PRO A 256 -13.16 -16.38 12.66
C PRO A 256 -12.13 -17.51 12.48
N ASP A 257 -12.57 -18.77 12.42
CA ASP A 257 -11.67 -19.94 12.29
C ASP A 257 -10.71 -19.82 11.10
N ALA A 258 -11.20 -19.33 9.96
CA ALA A 258 -10.38 -19.12 8.76
C ALA A 258 -9.31 -18.03 8.96
N PHE A 259 -9.64 -16.96 9.71
CA PHE A 259 -8.67 -15.93 10.07
C PHE A 259 -7.63 -16.47 11.06
N GLY A 260 -8.08 -17.26 12.05
CA GLY A 260 -7.20 -17.92 13.01
C GLY A 260 -6.21 -18.89 12.34
N GLU A 261 -6.65 -19.66 11.35
CA GLU A 261 -5.76 -20.54 10.57
C GLU A 261 -4.73 -19.72 9.77
N ALA A 262 -5.16 -18.68 9.04
CA ALA A 262 -4.27 -17.82 8.27
C ALA A 262 -3.26 -17.07 9.16
N MET A 263 -3.69 -16.64 10.33
CA MET A 263 -2.84 -16.02 11.35
C MET A 263 -1.78 -16.99 11.84
N ASN A 264 -2.14 -18.22 12.22
CA ASN A 264 -1.17 -19.23 12.67
C ASN A 264 -0.11 -19.51 11.60
N ILE A 265 -0.52 -19.66 10.34
CA ILE A 265 0.43 -19.89 9.24
C ILE A 265 1.37 -18.68 9.07
N SER A 266 0.84 -17.46 9.15
CA SER A 266 1.64 -16.23 9.06
C SER A 266 2.64 -16.08 10.22
N LEU A 267 2.22 -16.43 11.44
CA LEU A 267 3.06 -16.41 12.64
C LEU A 267 4.14 -17.50 12.62
N ASP A 268 3.82 -18.70 12.12
CA ASP A 268 4.79 -19.76 11.89
C ASP A 268 5.84 -19.30 10.88
N GLU A 269 5.43 -18.62 9.80
CA GLU A 269 6.38 -18.08 8.82
C GLU A 269 7.32 -17.04 9.44
N TRP A 270 6.74 -16.11 10.18
CA TRP A 270 7.50 -15.04 10.84
C TRP A 270 8.49 -15.56 11.88
N SER A 271 8.02 -16.38 12.83
CA SER A 271 8.81 -16.87 13.97
C SER A 271 10.04 -17.66 13.55
N ASN A 272 9.91 -18.53 12.56
CA ASN A 272 11.03 -19.30 12.04
C ASN A 272 12.01 -18.43 11.22
N SER A 273 11.52 -17.48 10.41
CA SER A 273 12.39 -16.54 9.70
C SER A 273 13.21 -15.67 10.65
N LEU A 274 12.61 -15.29 11.78
CA LEU A 274 13.26 -14.58 12.86
C LEU A 274 14.27 -15.48 13.60
N ALA A 275 13.92 -16.73 13.88
CA ALA A 275 14.79 -17.70 14.53
C ALA A 275 16.07 -17.98 13.72
N ILE A 276 15.94 -18.22 12.41
CA ILE A 276 17.09 -18.47 11.51
C ILE A 276 18.02 -17.25 11.47
N ASP A 277 17.45 -16.04 11.40
CA ASP A 277 18.25 -14.80 11.40
C ASP A 277 19.02 -14.60 12.71
N GLY A 278 18.35 -14.77 13.86
CA GLY A 278 18.98 -14.69 15.17
C GLY A 278 20.04 -15.77 15.42
N LEU A 279 19.95 -16.91 14.73
CA LEU A 279 20.99 -17.95 14.71
C LEU A 279 22.19 -17.51 13.90
N SER A 280 21.97 -16.92 12.73
CA SER A 280 23.03 -16.52 11.81
C SER A 280 23.87 -15.34 12.29
N ARG A 281 23.24 -14.40 12.99
CA ARG A 281 23.84 -13.10 13.38
C ARG A 281 23.57 -12.82 14.84
N THR A 282 24.45 -12.07 15.49
CA THR A 282 24.22 -11.62 16.88
C THR A 282 23.07 -10.61 16.91
N ARG A 283 21.91 -11.03 17.43
CA ARG A 283 20.71 -10.22 17.63
C ARG A 283 20.39 -10.03 19.12
N SER A 284 19.37 -9.24 19.43
CA SER A 284 18.80 -9.25 20.77
C SER A 284 18.19 -10.62 21.09
N PHE A 285 18.10 -10.94 22.38
CA PHE A 285 17.57 -12.23 22.80
C PHE A 285 16.13 -12.42 22.28
N ASN A 286 15.88 -13.59 21.71
CA ASN A 286 14.60 -14.01 21.18
C ASN A 286 14.38 -15.50 21.50
N SER A 287 13.20 -15.84 22.03
CA SER A 287 12.86 -17.21 22.45
C SER A 287 12.86 -18.20 21.30
N TYR A 288 12.33 -17.84 20.13
CA TYR A 288 12.31 -18.71 18.94
C TYR A 288 13.73 -19.06 18.46
N THR A 289 14.64 -18.07 18.47
CA THR A 289 16.05 -18.29 18.14
C THR A 289 16.70 -19.26 19.13
N ASP A 290 16.47 -19.02 20.42
CA ASP A 290 17.03 -19.84 21.50
C ASP A 290 16.55 -21.29 21.45
N GLU A 291 15.24 -21.50 21.28
CA GLU A 291 14.65 -22.83 21.14
C GLU A 291 15.20 -23.58 19.92
N LEU A 292 15.34 -22.90 18.78
CA LEU A 292 15.90 -23.47 17.57
C LEU A 292 17.38 -23.84 17.78
N ALA A 293 18.17 -22.97 18.41
CA ALA A 293 19.57 -23.24 18.74
C ALA A 293 19.71 -24.44 19.69
N ARG A 294 18.93 -24.50 20.78
CA ARG A 294 18.90 -25.65 21.71
C ARG A 294 18.56 -26.95 21.00
N SER A 295 17.57 -26.92 20.10
CA SER A 295 17.11 -28.09 19.34
C SER A 295 18.21 -28.64 18.43
N ILE A 296 18.84 -27.78 17.62
CA ILE A 296 19.87 -28.19 16.67
C ILE A 296 21.13 -28.66 17.41
N VAL A 297 21.58 -27.94 18.44
CA VAL A 297 22.76 -28.32 19.24
C VAL A 297 22.57 -29.70 19.89
N ARG A 298 21.40 -29.99 20.45
CA ARG A 298 21.09 -31.32 21.01
C ARG A 298 21.17 -32.42 19.95
N LYS A 299 20.61 -32.19 18.76
CA LYS A 299 20.67 -33.15 17.65
C LYS A 299 22.11 -33.40 17.20
N LEU A 300 22.90 -32.34 17.02
CA LEU A 300 24.29 -32.43 16.56
C LEU A 300 25.19 -33.14 17.57
N LEU A 301 25.12 -32.79 18.85
CA LEU A 301 25.97 -33.41 19.88
C LEU A 301 25.59 -34.87 20.16
N ALA A 302 24.31 -35.21 20.06
CA ALA A 302 23.87 -36.60 20.11
C ALA A 302 24.40 -37.42 18.93
N ALA A 303 24.44 -36.83 17.73
CA ALA A 303 24.93 -37.50 16.52
C ALA A 303 26.46 -37.63 16.47
N GLU A 304 27.19 -36.55 16.78
CA GLU A 304 28.65 -36.48 16.64
C GLU A 304 29.40 -37.15 17.81
N SER A 305 28.89 -37.00 19.03
CA SER A 305 29.65 -37.35 20.26
C SER A 305 28.86 -38.19 21.26
N GLY A 306 27.58 -38.47 20.98
CA GLY A 306 26.68 -39.18 21.89
C GLY A 306 26.45 -38.45 23.22
N ARG A 307 26.67 -37.14 23.26
CA ARG A 307 26.51 -36.31 24.47
C ARG A 307 25.11 -35.73 24.53
N ASP A 308 24.58 -35.63 25.74
CA ASP A 308 23.30 -34.98 26.02
C ASP A 308 23.51 -33.61 26.67
N VAL A 309 22.61 -32.67 26.42
CA VAL A 309 22.68 -31.28 26.90
C VAL A 309 21.51 -31.01 27.84
N LEU A 310 21.84 -30.85 29.12
CA LEU A 310 20.90 -30.50 30.18
C LEU A 310 20.99 -29.01 30.49
N ILE A 311 19.86 -28.31 30.40
CA ILE A 311 19.75 -26.88 30.69
C ILE A 311 18.84 -26.74 31.92
N PHE A 312 19.35 -26.09 32.96
CA PHE A 312 18.62 -25.84 34.20
C PHE A 312 18.25 -24.37 34.31
N ASP A 313 16.96 -24.08 34.40
CA ASP A 313 16.47 -22.71 34.61
C ASP A 313 16.71 -22.25 36.06
N ALA A 314 16.76 -20.93 36.26
CA ALA A 314 17.01 -20.32 37.56
C ALA A 314 16.06 -20.87 38.64
N GLY A 315 16.64 -21.44 39.70
CA GLY A 315 15.89 -22.03 40.82
C GLY A 315 15.67 -23.55 40.74
N ALA A 316 16.05 -24.20 39.63
CA ALA A 316 16.05 -25.66 39.53
C ALA A 316 17.23 -26.28 40.32
N SER A 317 16.94 -27.29 41.12
CA SER A 317 17.84 -27.91 42.11
C SER A 317 19.13 -28.51 41.53
N ASN A 318 20.22 -28.40 42.30
CA ASN A 318 21.58 -28.84 41.97
C ASN A 318 21.65 -30.25 41.34
N TYR A 319 22.10 -30.31 40.09
CA TYR A 319 22.59 -31.55 39.50
C TYR A 319 23.79 -32.07 40.30
N ALA A 320 23.70 -33.32 40.77
CA ALA A 320 24.80 -34.08 41.33
C ALA A 320 25.08 -35.27 40.39
N PRO A 321 26.30 -35.39 39.83
CA PRO A 321 26.65 -36.52 38.98
C PRO A 321 26.45 -37.84 39.74
N ALA A 322 25.77 -38.81 39.13
CA ALA A 322 25.57 -40.13 39.74
C ALA A 322 26.83 -41.01 39.65
N ASP A 323 27.68 -40.76 38.64
CA ASP A 323 28.89 -41.52 38.31
C ASP A 323 30.05 -40.58 37.93
N THR A 324 31.29 -41.06 38.09
CA THR A 324 32.51 -40.33 37.72
C THR A 324 32.74 -40.22 36.20
N ASP A 325 31.94 -40.90 35.38
CA ASP A 325 32.02 -40.93 33.90
C ASP A 325 30.87 -40.16 33.22
N ASP A 326 30.25 -39.21 33.94
CA ASP A 326 29.16 -38.41 33.39
C ASP A 326 29.63 -37.39 32.34
N ASN A 327 29.40 -37.72 31.07
CA ASN A 327 29.82 -36.92 29.90
C ASN A 327 28.74 -35.93 29.42
N ARG A 328 27.71 -35.65 30.23
CA ARG A 328 26.67 -34.67 29.87
C ARG A 328 27.19 -33.23 29.92
N ILE A 329 26.61 -32.37 29.10
CA ILE A 329 26.87 -30.92 29.14
C ILE A 329 25.80 -30.27 30.01
N ILE A 330 26.23 -29.49 31.01
CA ILE A 330 25.34 -28.80 31.94
C ILE A 330 25.43 -27.30 31.74
N LEU A 331 24.30 -26.71 31.37
CA LEU A 331 24.12 -25.27 31.30
C LEU A 331 23.13 -24.79 32.35
N LEU A 332 23.35 -23.57 32.83
CA LEU A 332 22.42 -22.84 33.69
C LEU A 332 21.88 -21.64 32.88
N HIS A 333 20.56 -21.48 32.88
CA HIS A 333 19.84 -20.42 32.17
C HIS A 333 19.11 -19.53 33.19
N ASP A 334 19.26 -18.21 33.08
CA ASP A 334 18.73 -17.27 34.07
C ASP A 334 17.27 -16.84 33.83
N ASN A 335 16.59 -17.41 32.82
CA ASN A 335 15.28 -17.01 32.30
C ASN A 335 15.25 -15.63 31.61
N TYR A 336 16.40 -14.98 31.44
CA TYR A 336 16.56 -13.72 30.70
C TYR A 336 17.49 -13.89 29.50
N GLY A 337 17.66 -15.15 29.03
CA GLY A 337 18.47 -15.46 27.86
C GLY A 337 19.97 -15.52 28.11
N ASN A 338 20.43 -15.48 29.37
CA ASN A 338 21.85 -15.62 29.68
C ASN A 338 22.20 -17.02 30.14
N TYR A 339 23.31 -17.52 29.61
CA TYR A 339 23.83 -18.84 29.91
C TYR A 339 25.14 -18.81 30.67
N SER A 340 25.31 -19.80 31.53
CA SER A 340 26.59 -20.18 32.12
C SER A 340 26.78 -21.68 32.04
N ALA A 341 28.03 -22.12 32.08
CA ALA A 341 28.37 -23.54 32.01
C ALA A 341 28.79 -24.04 33.39
N LYS A 342 28.40 -25.26 33.75
CA LYS A 342 28.81 -25.91 34.99
C LYS A 342 29.66 -27.14 34.68
N ASP A 343 30.90 -27.15 35.17
CA ASP A 343 31.82 -28.29 35.05
C ASP A 343 31.32 -29.48 35.87
N THR A 344 31.26 -30.67 35.27
CA THR A 344 30.73 -31.89 35.89
C THR A 344 31.68 -32.53 36.91
N GLY A 345 32.99 -32.28 36.79
CA GLY A 345 34.02 -32.88 37.64
C GLY A 345 34.28 -32.09 38.92
N ASN A 346 34.28 -30.75 38.86
CA ASN A 346 34.58 -29.88 40.00
C ASN A 346 33.39 -29.00 40.45
N GLY A 347 32.33 -28.89 39.65
CA GLY A 347 31.15 -28.07 39.95
C GLY A 347 31.32 -26.56 39.77
N GLU A 348 32.43 -26.11 39.19
CA GLU A 348 32.74 -24.71 38.90
C GLU A 348 31.79 -24.15 37.85
N ILE A 349 31.38 -22.90 38.03
CA ILE A 349 30.48 -22.20 37.11
C ILE A 349 31.28 -21.16 36.34
N THR A 350 31.32 -21.32 35.03
CA THR A 350 31.91 -20.34 34.11
C THR A 350 30.82 -19.41 33.62
N SER A 351 30.94 -18.12 33.94
CA SER A 351 30.04 -17.07 33.47
C SER A 351 30.63 -16.34 32.26
N PHE A 352 29.75 -15.92 31.34
CA PHE A 352 30.12 -15.22 30.12
C PHE A 352 29.54 -13.81 30.12
N LYS A 353 29.97 -12.98 29.15
CA LYS A 353 29.33 -11.69 28.90
C LYS A 353 27.84 -11.93 28.64
N GLN A 354 26.98 -11.20 29.35
CA GLN A 354 25.53 -11.26 29.14
C GLN A 354 25.18 -10.87 27.70
N GLY A 355 24.16 -11.51 27.14
CA GLY A 355 23.70 -11.30 25.77
C GLY A 355 23.58 -12.59 24.95
N ALA A 356 23.22 -12.42 23.68
CA ALA A 356 22.80 -13.50 22.77
C ALA A 356 23.90 -14.53 22.43
N ASP A 357 25.17 -14.21 22.68
CA ASP A 357 26.28 -15.14 22.44
C ASP A 357 26.56 -16.05 23.65
N SER A 358 25.96 -15.79 24.82
CA SER A 358 26.25 -16.53 26.05
C SER A 358 25.94 -18.02 25.94
N PHE A 359 24.89 -18.41 25.20
CA PHE A 359 24.56 -19.81 24.93
C PHE A 359 25.69 -20.54 24.19
N TYR A 360 26.15 -19.97 23.08
CA TYR A 360 27.20 -20.54 22.23
C TYR A 360 28.54 -20.64 22.97
N LEU A 361 28.90 -19.60 23.72
CA LEU A 361 30.10 -19.60 24.56
C LEU A 361 30.03 -20.65 25.68
N ALA A 362 28.86 -20.79 26.33
CA ALA A 362 28.68 -21.76 27.40
C ALA A 362 28.80 -23.20 26.91
N ILE A 363 28.16 -23.54 25.78
CA ILE A 363 28.35 -24.84 25.11
C ILE A 363 29.83 -25.03 24.76
N SER A 364 30.44 -24.08 24.05
CA SER A 364 31.81 -24.21 23.56
C SER A 364 32.84 -24.45 24.65
N SER A 365 32.65 -23.85 25.83
CA SER A 365 33.54 -24.07 26.99
C SER A 365 33.56 -25.52 27.49
N GLN A 366 32.49 -26.28 27.22
CA GLN A 366 32.32 -27.67 27.65
C GLN A 366 32.71 -28.70 26.58
N LEU A 367 33.10 -28.24 25.38
CA LEU A 367 33.47 -29.08 24.26
C LEU A 367 34.98 -29.39 24.22
N LYS A 368 35.32 -30.55 23.67
CA LYS A 368 36.72 -30.89 23.34
C LYS A 368 37.12 -30.29 21.98
N ALA A 369 38.42 -30.27 21.68
CA ALA A 369 38.94 -29.63 20.47
C ALA A 369 38.46 -30.29 19.16
N ASP A 370 38.31 -31.61 19.17
CA ASP A 370 37.72 -32.40 18.09
C ASP A 370 36.22 -32.13 17.93
N GLU A 371 35.46 -32.09 19.03
CA GLU A 371 34.04 -31.74 19.03
C GLU A 371 33.79 -30.32 18.48
N ARG A 372 34.63 -29.36 18.89
CA ARG A 372 34.61 -27.97 18.36
C ARG A 372 34.84 -27.94 16.85
N SER A 373 35.80 -28.71 16.37
CA SER A 373 36.12 -28.78 14.94
C SER A 373 34.96 -29.36 14.12
N SER A 374 34.27 -30.41 14.63
CA SER A 374 33.06 -30.97 14.00
C SER A 374 31.91 -29.97 13.94
N LEU A 375 31.82 -29.04 14.91
CA LEU A 375 30.81 -27.99 14.98
C LEU A 375 31.24 -26.68 14.27
N GLY A 376 32.26 -26.74 13.41
CA GLY A 376 32.70 -25.60 12.59
C GLY A 376 33.53 -24.55 13.31
N MET A 377 33.92 -24.79 14.56
CA MET A 377 34.67 -23.84 15.37
C MET A 377 36.18 -24.03 15.21
N GLN A 378 36.93 -22.94 15.01
CA GLN A 378 38.39 -22.96 14.96
C GLN A 378 39.05 -22.91 16.35
N PHE A 379 38.40 -22.27 17.32
CA PHE A 379 38.85 -22.13 18.70
C PHE A 379 37.65 -21.92 19.63
N GLU A 380 37.86 -21.95 20.96
CA GLU A 380 36.76 -21.96 21.95
C GLU A 380 35.83 -20.73 21.87
N GLN A 381 36.34 -19.57 21.46
CA GLN A 381 35.55 -18.33 21.35
C GLN A 381 35.04 -18.05 19.92
N ASP A 382 35.16 -19.00 18.99
CA ASP A 382 34.70 -18.86 17.61
C ASP A 382 33.18 -19.05 17.47
N VAL A 383 32.43 -18.09 18.03
CA VAL A 383 30.96 -18.12 18.03
C VAL A 383 30.40 -18.09 16.61
N GLN A 384 31.05 -17.36 15.69
CA GLN A 384 30.58 -17.25 14.31
C GLN A 384 30.65 -18.60 13.58
N GLY A 385 31.78 -19.31 13.68
CA GLY A 385 31.91 -20.64 13.06
C GLY A 385 30.84 -21.63 13.58
N PHE A 386 30.50 -21.55 14.88
CA PHE A 386 29.43 -22.37 15.44
C PHE A 386 28.05 -21.97 14.90
N ARG A 387 27.75 -20.66 14.84
CA ARG A 387 26.51 -20.12 14.30
C ARG A 387 26.30 -20.52 12.85
N ASP A 388 27.35 -20.50 12.02
CA ASP A 388 27.28 -20.87 10.61
C ASP A 388 26.81 -22.32 10.43
N VAL A 389 27.35 -23.26 11.21
CA VAL A 389 26.94 -24.69 11.17
C VAL A 389 25.48 -24.88 11.62
N LEU A 390 25.08 -24.20 12.70
CA LEU A 390 23.72 -24.28 13.20
C LEU A 390 22.71 -23.66 12.22
N THR A 391 23.07 -22.54 11.59
CA THR A 391 22.27 -21.86 10.58
C THR A 391 22.10 -22.75 9.36
N GLN A 392 23.16 -23.40 8.88
CA GLN A 392 23.08 -24.32 7.75
C GLN A 392 22.10 -25.47 8.03
N HIS A 393 22.16 -26.06 9.22
CA HIS A 393 21.20 -27.09 9.62
C HIS A 393 19.76 -26.54 9.73
N ALA A 394 19.59 -25.34 10.27
CA ALA A 394 18.29 -24.69 10.34
C ALA A 394 17.68 -24.45 8.95
N ILE A 395 18.48 -24.02 7.97
CA ILE A 395 18.07 -23.84 6.58
C ILE A 395 17.70 -25.18 5.94
N GLU A 396 18.49 -26.24 6.17
CA GLU A 396 18.25 -27.58 5.64
C GLU A 396 16.97 -28.21 6.21
N GLU A 397 16.77 -28.15 7.54
CA GLU A 397 15.53 -28.62 8.18
C GLU A 397 14.30 -27.85 7.68
N ASN A 398 14.50 -26.59 7.30
CA ASN A 398 13.47 -25.75 6.70
C ASN A 398 13.48 -25.75 5.15
N ARG A 399 14.18 -26.69 4.51
CA ARG A 399 14.15 -26.91 3.05
C ARG A 399 14.60 -25.71 2.22
N GLY A 400 15.64 -25.00 2.65
CA GLY A 400 16.18 -23.85 1.92
C GLY A 400 15.43 -22.55 2.16
N TRP A 401 14.59 -22.51 3.20
CA TRP A 401 13.93 -21.29 3.64
C TRP A 401 14.93 -20.25 4.11
N PHE A 402 14.87 -19.04 3.53
CA PHE A 402 15.66 -17.85 3.86
C PHE A 402 17.11 -18.14 4.29
N ASP A 403 18.03 -18.03 3.33
CA ASP A 403 19.46 -18.09 3.59
C ASP A 403 19.97 -16.67 3.91
N PRO A 404 20.19 -16.29 5.18
CA PRO A 404 20.63 -14.94 5.57
C PRO A 404 22.05 -14.60 5.09
N GLY A 405 22.78 -15.59 4.54
CA GLY A 405 24.09 -15.43 3.91
C GLY A 405 24.00 -15.17 2.40
N LYS A 406 22.81 -15.32 1.77
CA LYS A 406 22.59 -14.96 0.37
C LYS A 406 21.80 -13.66 0.29
N PRO A 407 22.33 -12.62 -0.39
CA PRO A 407 21.57 -11.40 -0.61
C PRO A 407 20.24 -11.74 -1.28
N THR A 408 19.13 -11.29 -0.70
CA THR A 408 17.86 -11.16 -1.42
C THR A 408 17.82 -9.85 -2.22
N GLU A 409 18.96 -9.51 -2.84
CA GLU A 409 18.92 -8.71 -4.05
C GLU A 409 17.84 -9.34 -4.92
N ILE A 410 16.91 -8.51 -5.37
CA ILE A 410 16.03 -8.92 -6.45
C ILE A 410 16.99 -9.46 -7.49
N GLU A 411 17.01 -10.79 -7.73
CA GLU A 411 17.77 -11.34 -8.86
C GLU A 411 17.44 -10.39 -9.99
N SER A 412 18.45 -9.75 -10.58
CA SER A 412 18.23 -8.61 -11.48
C SER A 412 17.24 -8.93 -12.60
N GLY A 413 16.95 -10.22 -12.84
CA GLY A 413 15.86 -10.73 -13.67
C GLY A 413 14.41 -10.47 -13.20
N PHE A 414 14.13 -9.97 -11.99
CA PHE A 414 12.76 -9.52 -11.62
C PHE A 414 12.61 -8.00 -11.60
N LEU A 415 13.70 -7.22 -11.64
CA LEU A 415 13.61 -5.78 -11.88
C LEU A 415 13.42 -5.54 -13.38
N PRO A 416 12.60 -4.56 -13.79
CA PRO A 416 12.58 -4.14 -15.18
C PRO A 416 13.98 -3.69 -15.63
N ASP A 417 14.37 -4.06 -16.85
CA ASP A 417 15.68 -3.70 -17.42
C ASP A 417 15.96 -2.19 -17.31
N TRP A 418 14.94 -1.36 -17.51
CA TRP A 418 15.06 0.09 -17.41
C TRP A 418 15.39 0.57 -15.99
N PHE A 419 14.84 -0.05 -14.95
CA PHE A 419 15.11 0.34 -13.56
C PHE A 419 16.47 -0.18 -13.10
N ALA A 420 16.83 -1.41 -13.49
CA ALA A 420 18.13 -1.99 -13.18
C ALA A 420 19.27 -1.12 -13.74
N ASN A 421 19.13 -0.68 -14.99
CA ASN A 421 20.11 0.12 -15.72
C ASN A 421 20.04 1.64 -15.44
N ALA A 422 19.06 2.10 -14.65
CA ALA A 422 18.93 3.52 -14.33
C ALA A 422 20.07 4.03 -13.44
N THR A 423 20.40 5.31 -13.59
CA THR A 423 21.42 6.00 -12.79
C THR A 423 20.99 6.14 -11.32
N ALA A 424 21.94 6.35 -10.42
CA ALA A 424 21.64 6.57 -9.00
C ALA A 424 20.71 7.78 -8.78
N ALA A 425 20.91 8.86 -9.54
CA ALA A 425 20.05 10.05 -9.48
C ALA A 425 18.60 9.78 -9.94
N GLU A 426 18.41 8.93 -10.95
CA GLU A 426 17.07 8.53 -11.42
C GLU A 426 16.37 7.63 -10.41
N LYS A 427 17.09 6.68 -9.81
CA LYS A 427 16.56 5.82 -8.73
C LYS A 427 16.15 6.64 -7.51
N GLN A 428 16.93 7.67 -7.16
CA GLN A 428 16.60 8.59 -6.07
C GLN A 428 15.36 9.44 -6.41
N SER A 429 15.32 10.01 -7.62
CA SER A 429 14.14 10.77 -8.11
C SER A 429 12.86 9.93 -8.06
N TRP A 430 12.95 8.67 -8.47
CA TRP A 430 11.85 7.71 -8.38
C TRP A 430 11.44 7.46 -6.92
N LYS A 431 12.40 7.21 -6.01
CA LYS A 431 12.12 6.98 -4.57
C LYS A 431 11.38 8.15 -3.93
N MET A 432 11.76 9.38 -4.23
CA MET A 432 11.06 10.57 -3.74
C MET A 432 9.66 10.69 -4.30
N ALA A 433 9.48 10.45 -5.60
CA ALA A 433 8.15 10.47 -6.21
C ALA A 433 7.22 9.38 -5.61
N VAL A 434 7.77 8.22 -5.24
CA VAL A 434 7.06 7.17 -4.47
C VAL A 434 6.61 7.69 -3.10
N GLN A 435 7.51 8.36 -2.37
CA GLN A 435 7.20 8.94 -1.05
C GLN A 435 6.13 10.02 -1.15
N ASP A 436 6.27 10.96 -2.08
CA ASP A 436 5.31 12.04 -2.35
C ASP A 436 3.92 11.48 -2.72
N TYR A 437 3.89 10.46 -3.57
CA TYR A 437 2.65 9.78 -3.95
C TYR A 437 2.01 9.08 -2.75
N SER A 438 2.79 8.36 -1.94
CA SER A 438 2.31 7.68 -0.74
C SER A 438 1.73 8.68 0.27
N GLN A 439 2.42 9.80 0.49
CA GLN A 439 1.94 10.88 1.34
C GLN A 439 0.66 11.52 0.81
N ALA A 440 0.59 11.80 -0.50
CA ALA A 440 -0.62 12.31 -1.12
C ALA A 440 -1.80 11.35 -0.92
N LEU A 441 -1.58 10.04 -1.06
CA LEU A 441 -2.58 9.00 -0.83
C LEU A 441 -3.14 9.04 0.60
N LEU A 442 -2.26 9.18 1.59
CA LEU A 442 -2.64 9.17 3.00
C LEU A 442 -3.44 10.41 3.39
N GLU A 443 -3.03 11.59 2.92
CA GLU A 443 -3.78 12.82 3.14
C GLU A 443 -5.15 12.83 2.47
N ALA A 444 -5.31 11.97 1.47
CA ALA A 444 -6.51 11.80 0.68
C ALA A 444 -7.47 10.76 1.30
N GLN A 445 -7.06 10.04 2.35
CA GLN A 445 -7.94 9.16 3.13
C GLN A 445 -8.71 9.97 4.19
N ALA A 446 -10.01 10.20 3.95
CA ALA A 446 -10.93 10.74 4.97
C ALA A 446 -11.86 9.61 5.47
N PRO A 447 -11.78 9.21 6.76
CA PRO A 447 -12.60 8.11 7.29
C PRO A 447 -14.11 8.33 7.19
N ASP A 448 -14.55 9.59 7.26
CA ASP A 448 -15.97 9.95 7.41
C ASP A 448 -16.63 10.48 6.11
N LEU A 449 -15.88 10.59 5.00
CA LEU A 449 -16.39 11.08 3.71
C LEU A 449 -16.49 9.93 2.71
N LEU A 450 -17.67 9.77 2.11
CA LEU A 450 -17.87 8.80 1.05
C LEU A 450 -17.13 9.27 -0.21
N ASP A 451 -16.28 8.41 -0.75
CA ASP A 451 -15.60 8.63 -2.03
C ASP A 451 -16.62 8.90 -3.17
N PRO A 452 -16.39 9.87 -4.08
CA PRO A 452 -17.22 10.13 -5.25
C PRO A 452 -17.75 8.90 -6.00
N SER A 453 -16.94 7.85 -6.11
CA SER A 453 -17.33 6.59 -6.75
C SER A 453 -18.43 5.82 -6.01
N GLY A 454 -18.46 5.91 -4.67
CA GLY A 454 -19.44 5.25 -3.82
C GLY A 454 -20.86 5.76 -4.07
N TYR A 455 -21.02 7.03 -4.46
CA TYR A 455 -22.32 7.61 -4.78
C TYR A 455 -22.99 7.01 -6.02
N GLY A 456 -22.23 6.35 -6.90
CA GLY A 456 -22.78 5.61 -8.03
C GLY A 456 -23.35 4.23 -7.66
N GLN A 457 -23.12 3.72 -6.44
CA GLN A 457 -23.55 2.38 -6.05
C GLN A 457 -25.08 2.32 -5.84
N PRO A 458 -25.74 1.22 -6.25
CA PRO A 458 -27.19 1.05 -6.10
C PRO A 458 -27.68 1.25 -4.65
N ASP A 459 -26.88 0.82 -3.67
CA ASP A 459 -27.22 0.94 -2.24
C ASP A 459 -27.28 2.40 -1.77
N GLN A 460 -26.46 3.29 -2.33
CA GLN A 460 -26.50 4.72 -1.99
C GLN A 460 -27.74 5.41 -2.56
N LEU A 461 -28.09 5.09 -3.82
CA LEU A 461 -29.34 5.55 -4.43
C LEU A 461 -30.55 5.05 -3.62
N ARG A 462 -30.55 3.78 -3.22
CA ARG A 462 -31.59 3.17 -2.38
C ARG A 462 -31.68 3.84 -1.00
N LYS A 463 -30.54 4.11 -0.36
CA LYS A 463 -30.47 4.83 0.92
C LYS A 463 -31.02 6.25 0.80
N TYR A 464 -30.64 6.98 -0.25
CA TYR A 464 -31.17 8.32 -0.54
C TYR A 464 -32.68 8.30 -0.76
N ALA A 465 -33.17 7.35 -1.55
CA ALA A 465 -34.60 7.17 -1.82
C ALA A 465 -35.39 6.92 -0.52
N ARG A 466 -34.91 5.99 0.31
CA ARG A 466 -35.50 5.68 1.62
C ARG A 466 -35.58 6.92 2.51
N GLN A 467 -34.50 7.70 2.59
CA GLN A 467 -34.46 8.92 3.39
C GLN A 467 -35.47 9.96 2.88
N LYS A 468 -35.56 10.17 1.57
CA LYS A 468 -36.50 11.15 0.99
C LYS A 468 -37.96 10.74 1.17
N LEU A 469 -38.26 9.45 1.04
CA LEU A 469 -39.58 8.90 1.34
C LEU A 469 -39.94 9.10 2.82
N GLN A 470 -39.02 8.81 3.75
CA GLN A 470 -39.22 9.04 5.18
C GLN A 470 -39.50 10.50 5.50
N GLU A 471 -38.67 11.42 4.99
CA GLU A 471 -38.83 12.87 5.15
C GLU A 471 -40.20 13.34 4.65
N ARG A 472 -40.60 12.89 3.46
CA ARG A 472 -41.86 13.30 2.84
C ARG A 472 -43.10 12.74 3.54
N ILE A 473 -43.09 11.45 3.90
CA ILE A 473 -44.21 10.83 4.63
C ILE A 473 -44.37 11.46 6.03
N LEU A 474 -43.24 11.74 6.70
CA LEU A 474 -43.25 12.43 7.98
C LEU A 474 -43.82 13.85 7.86
N LEU A 475 -43.47 14.58 6.80
CA LEU A 475 -44.01 15.91 6.52
C LEU A 475 -45.51 15.90 6.21
N ASP A 476 -45.96 14.99 5.34
CA ASP A 476 -47.34 14.98 4.85
C ASP A 476 -48.32 14.40 5.89
N HIS A 477 -47.87 13.45 6.71
CA HIS A 477 -48.75 12.69 7.62
C HIS A 477 -48.36 12.74 9.09
N GLY A 478 -47.18 13.27 9.45
CA GLY A 478 -46.71 13.33 10.84
C GLY A 478 -46.33 11.96 11.43
N ILE A 479 -46.14 10.94 10.59
CA ILE A 479 -45.86 9.56 11.00
C ILE A 479 -44.47 9.17 10.48
N ALA A 480 -43.62 8.65 11.37
CA ALA A 480 -42.38 8.01 10.97
C ALA A 480 -42.68 6.57 10.52
N VAL A 481 -42.40 6.28 9.25
CA VAL A 481 -42.57 4.96 8.66
C VAL A 481 -41.25 4.57 8.02
N ASP A 482 -40.86 3.30 8.14
CA ASP A 482 -39.74 2.76 7.40
C ASP A 482 -40.20 2.23 6.03
N PRO A 483 -39.82 2.87 4.90
CA PRO A 483 -40.27 2.46 3.57
C PRO A 483 -39.82 1.05 3.16
N ASP A 484 -38.75 0.52 3.77
CA ASP A 484 -38.29 -0.85 3.54
C ASP A 484 -39.22 -1.90 4.18
N HIS A 485 -39.97 -1.52 5.22
CA HIS A 485 -40.95 -2.38 5.89
C HIS A 485 -42.36 -2.22 5.29
N ILE A 486 -42.53 -1.34 4.30
CA ILE A 486 -43.79 -1.20 3.56
C ILE A 486 -43.71 -1.99 2.27
N SER A 487 -44.59 -2.98 2.13
CA SER A 487 -44.73 -3.79 0.94
C SER A 487 -45.86 -3.26 0.05
N VAL A 488 -45.54 -2.84 -1.16
CA VAL A 488 -46.52 -2.42 -2.17
C VAL A 488 -46.76 -3.57 -3.15
N HIS A 489 -48.03 -3.93 -3.31
CA HIS A 489 -48.48 -4.98 -4.21
C HIS A 489 -49.18 -4.34 -5.40
N THR A 490 -48.77 -4.69 -6.62
CA THR A 490 -49.39 -4.28 -7.88
C THR A 490 -49.72 -5.51 -8.72
N VAL A 491 -50.68 -5.39 -9.63
CA VAL A 491 -51.06 -6.48 -10.54
C VAL A 491 -50.88 -6.00 -11.98
N SER A 492 -50.02 -6.69 -12.73
CA SER A 492 -49.87 -6.53 -14.18
C SER A 492 -50.72 -7.59 -14.91
N ILE A 493 -51.14 -7.27 -16.12
CA ILE A 493 -51.91 -8.17 -16.99
C ILE A 493 -51.07 -8.37 -18.25
N GLU A 494 -50.51 -9.56 -18.44
CA GLU A 494 -49.88 -9.92 -19.72
C GLU A 494 -50.98 -10.31 -20.72
N ILE A 495 -51.01 -9.61 -21.85
CA ILE A 495 -51.84 -9.97 -23.01
C ILE A 495 -50.88 -10.56 -24.05
N ASP A 496 -51.09 -11.84 -24.41
CA ASP A 496 -50.24 -12.58 -25.35
C ASP A 496 -50.16 -11.84 -26.72
N PRO A 497 -48.96 -11.50 -27.25
CA PRO A 497 -48.82 -10.68 -28.47
C PRO A 497 -49.29 -11.36 -29.77
N GLY A 498 -49.75 -12.61 -29.71
CA GLY A 498 -50.15 -13.41 -30.88
C GLY A 498 -51.50 -13.04 -31.51
N ILE A 499 -52.22 -12.03 -31.02
CA ILE A 499 -53.53 -11.66 -31.54
C ILE A 499 -53.38 -10.68 -32.72
N ILE A 500 -53.51 -11.21 -33.94
CA ILE A 500 -53.80 -10.40 -35.13
C ILE A 500 -55.24 -9.90 -34.99
N ILE A 501 -55.42 -8.58 -34.92
CA ILE A 501 -56.74 -7.96 -35.09
C ILE A 501 -57.04 -8.01 -36.60
N ASP A 502 -57.82 -9.00 -37.02
CA ASP A 502 -58.40 -9.03 -38.37
C ASP A 502 -59.52 -7.98 -38.43
N THR A 503 -59.53 -7.18 -39.49
CA THR A 503 -60.36 -5.96 -39.59
C THR A 503 -61.76 -6.22 -40.14
N ASP A 504 -62.15 -7.48 -40.32
CA ASP A 504 -63.47 -7.84 -40.85
C ASP A 504 -64.40 -8.39 -39.76
N TYR A 505 -65.57 -7.78 -39.69
CA TYR A 505 -66.63 -7.98 -38.71
C TYR A 505 -67.10 -9.45 -38.60
N GLU A 506 -66.72 -10.14 -37.53
CA GLU A 506 -67.56 -11.16 -36.89
C GLU A 506 -67.21 -11.30 -35.40
N TYR A 507 -68.19 -11.02 -34.52
CA TYR A 507 -68.03 -11.16 -33.07
C TYR A 507 -67.97 -12.66 -32.72
N ILE A 508 -66.77 -13.18 -32.51
CA ILE A 508 -66.56 -14.45 -31.79
C ILE A 508 -66.47 -14.08 -30.30
N GLY A 509 -67.41 -14.59 -29.50
CA GLY A 509 -67.43 -14.41 -28.05
C GLY A 509 -66.15 -14.93 -27.37
N PRO A 510 -65.93 -14.60 -26.09
CA PRO A 510 -64.65 -14.80 -25.42
C PRO A 510 -64.31 -16.28 -25.36
N SER A 511 -63.39 -16.73 -26.22
CA SER A 511 -62.67 -17.97 -25.98
C SER A 511 -61.83 -17.77 -24.72
N GLU A 512 -62.00 -18.69 -23.78
CA GLU A 512 -61.29 -18.86 -22.52
C GLU A 512 -59.78 -18.59 -22.68
N LEU A 513 -59.36 -17.36 -22.44
CA LEU A 513 -57.99 -16.99 -22.15
C LEU A 513 -58.03 -16.38 -20.76
N GLU A 514 -57.62 -17.16 -19.76
CA GLU A 514 -57.41 -16.62 -18.42
C GLU A 514 -56.30 -15.56 -18.54
N PRO A 515 -56.59 -14.27 -18.32
CA PRO A 515 -55.53 -13.27 -18.26
C PRO A 515 -54.51 -13.71 -17.20
N HIS A 516 -53.25 -13.82 -17.59
CA HIS A 516 -52.18 -14.08 -16.64
C HIS A 516 -51.99 -12.82 -15.80
N TYR A 517 -52.43 -12.88 -14.55
CA TYR A 517 -52.20 -11.84 -13.57
C TYR A 517 -50.87 -12.12 -12.88
N GLU A 518 -49.88 -11.29 -13.16
CA GLU A 518 -48.64 -11.32 -12.38
C GLU A 518 -48.76 -10.31 -11.25
N THR A 519 -48.63 -10.78 -10.01
CA THR A 519 -48.60 -9.89 -8.84
C THR A 519 -47.15 -9.55 -8.53
N HIS A 520 -46.82 -8.26 -8.63
CA HIS A 520 -45.51 -7.76 -8.23
C HIS A 520 -45.57 -7.25 -6.79
N LYS A 521 -44.62 -7.70 -5.98
CA LYS A 521 -44.43 -7.29 -4.59
C LYS A 521 -43.07 -6.62 -4.45
N ARG A 522 -43.04 -5.36 -4.00
CA ARG A 522 -41.82 -4.55 -3.82
C ARG A 522 -41.88 -3.77 -2.52
N SER A 523 -40.73 -3.40 -1.96
CA SER A 523 -40.72 -2.40 -0.90
C SER A 523 -41.13 -1.02 -1.45
N LEU A 524 -41.57 -0.10 -0.61
CA LEU A 524 -41.86 1.26 -1.04
C LEU A 524 -40.59 1.97 -1.55
N THR A 525 -39.42 1.65 -0.97
CA THR A 525 -38.13 2.14 -1.45
C THR A 525 -37.85 1.68 -2.87
N ASP A 526 -37.93 0.38 -3.14
CA ASP A 526 -37.58 -0.16 -4.45
C ASP A 526 -38.57 0.30 -5.52
N LEU A 527 -39.86 0.38 -5.18
CA LEU A 527 -40.90 0.92 -6.06
C LEU A 527 -40.63 2.39 -6.44
N SER A 528 -40.07 3.19 -5.53
CA SER A 528 -39.76 4.61 -5.81
C SER A 528 -38.59 4.81 -6.79
N LEU A 529 -37.79 3.76 -7.01
CA LEU A 529 -36.71 3.75 -8.00
C LEU A 529 -37.21 3.34 -9.39
N GLU A 530 -38.44 2.81 -9.50
CA GLU A 530 -39.05 2.43 -10.76
C GLU A 530 -39.74 3.64 -11.42
N ASN A 531 -39.55 3.80 -12.74
CA ASN A 531 -40.18 4.88 -13.49
C ASN A 531 -41.66 4.56 -13.79
N ILE A 532 -42.58 5.00 -12.93
CA ILE A 532 -44.02 4.76 -13.10
C ILE A 532 -44.58 5.70 -14.19
N ALA A 533 -44.93 5.12 -15.34
CA ALA A 533 -45.52 5.85 -16.46
C ALA A 533 -46.84 6.57 -16.09
N LEU A 534 -47.08 7.76 -16.67
CA LEU A 534 -48.32 8.54 -16.52
C LEU A 534 -49.59 7.75 -16.89
N THR A 535 -49.44 6.73 -17.73
CA THR A 535 -50.51 5.88 -18.25
C THR A 535 -50.63 4.55 -17.52
N ASN A 536 -49.94 4.35 -16.38
CA ASN A 536 -50.05 3.11 -15.61
C ASN A 536 -51.36 3.04 -14.81
N ILE A 537 -52.46 2.88 -15.55
CA ILE A 537 -53.83 2.75 -15.03
C ILE A 537 -53.92 1.51 -14.11
N ASN A 538 -53.17 0.44 -14.42
CA ASN A 538 -53.11 -0.76 -13.59
C ASN A 538 -52.53 -0.45 -12.20
N PHE A 539 -51.47 0.36 -12.11
CA PHE A 539 -50.92 0.80 -10.83
C PHE A 539 -51.95 1.59 -10.00
N LEU A 540 -52.64 2.55 -10.61
CA LEU A 540 -53.64 3.37 -9.92
C LEU A 540 -54.87 2.57 -9.43
N LEU A 541 -55.19 1.47 -10.12
CA LEU A 541 -56.35 0.64 -9.79
C LEU A 541 -56.03 -0.51 -8.83
N THR A 542 -54.79 -1.00 -8.82
CA THR A 542 -54.43 -2.25 -8.13
C THR A 542 -53.45 -2.07 -6.97
N SER A 543 -52.77 -0.92 -6.84
CA SER A 543 -51.75 -0.75 -5.82
C SER A 543 -52.32 -0.74 -4.38
N ARG A 544 -51.71 -1.55 -3.52
CA ARG A 544 -52.02 -1.69 -2.09
C ARG A 544 -50.73 -1.73 -1.29
N ALA A 545 -50.63 -0.94 -0.22
CA ALA A 545 -49.50 -0.94 0.70
C ALA A 545 -49.83 -1.70 2.00
N PHE A 546 -48.89 -2.53 2.44
CA PHE A 546 -48.97 -3.35 3.66
C PHE A 546 -47.75 -3.10 4.54
N ASP A 547 -47.93 -3.17 5.86
CA ASP A 547 -46.82 -3.15 6.81
C ASP A 547 -46.18 -4.54 6.99
N ASP A 548 -45.20 -4.63 7.89
CA ASP A 548 -44.47 -5.84 8.24
C ASP A 548 -45.36 -6.95 8.84
N GLN A 549 -46.52 -6.58 9.38
CA GLN A 549 -47.54 -7.48 9.93
C GLN A 549 -48.57 -7.91 8.88
N GLY A 550 -48.45 -7.44 7.63
CA GLY A 550 -49.38 -7.71 6.54
C GLY A 550 -50.70 -6.94 6.65
N GLN A 551 -50.75 -5.91 7.51
CA GLN A 551 -51.92 -5.05 7.66
C GLN A 551 -51.90 -3.92 6.63
N LEU A 552 -53.08 -3.60 6.08
CA LEU A 552 -53.22 -2.56 5.08
C LEU A 552 -52.94 -1.17 5.68
N VAL A 553 -52.00 -0.44 5.07
CA VAL A 553 -51.66 0.94 5.45
C VAL A 553 -52.55 1.91 4.69
N SER A 554 -53.67 2.29 5.31
CA SER A 554 -54.77 3.00 4.63
C SER A 554 -54.43 4.39 4.08
N PHE A 555 -53.48 5.11 4.71
CA PHE A 555 -53.06 6.42 4.22
C PHE A 555 -52.15 6.34 2.98
N LEU A 556 -51.42 5.23 2.80
CA LEU A 556 -50.62 4.90 1.62
C LEU A 556 -51.50 4.29 0.51
N ASN A 557 -52.56 5.02 0.12
CA ASN A 557 -53.43 4.60 -0.97
C ASN A 557 -52.78 4.83 -2.35
N ALA A 558 -53.32 4.18 -3.39
CA ALA A 558 -52.81 4.25 -4.76
C ALA A 558 -52.54 5.66 -5.29
N GLY A 559 -53.45 6.61 -5.00
CA GLY A 559 -53.30 8.00 -5.44
C GLY A 559 -52.16 8.72 -4.72
N TYR A 560 -52.02 8.49 -3.40
CA TYR A 560 -50.90 9.02 -2.63
C TYR A 560 -49.57 8.40 -3.06
N LEU A 561 -49.50 7.07 -3.22
CA LEU A 561 -48.29 6.38 -3.69
C LEU A 561 -47.83 6.89 -5.06
N PHE A 562 -48.77 7.06 -6.00
CA PHE A 562 -48.48 7.59 -7.33
C PHE A 562 -47.97 9.04 -7.26
N GLY A 563 -48.64 9.90 -6.48
CA GLY A 563 -48.22 11.29 -6.27
C GLY A 563 -46.85 11.37 -5.59
N LEU A 564 -46.64 10.61 -4.52
CA LEU A 564 -45.40 10.55 -3.75
C LEU A 564 -44.21 10.19 -4.64
N ILE A 565 -44.30 9.11 -5.43
CA ILE A 565 -43.21 8.64 -6.27
C ILE A 565 -42.92 9.65 -7.40
N ARG A 566 -43.96 10.20 -8.03
CA ARG A 566 -43.80 11.17 -9.12
C ARG A 566 -43.28 12.53 -8.66
N ASP A 567 -43.75 13.01 -7.52
CA ASP A 567 -43.36 14.32 -6.98
C ASP A 567 -41.95 14.29 -6.42
N LEU A 568 -41.54 13.17 -5.80
CA LEU A 568 -40.16 12.99 -5.31
C LEU A 568 -39.16 12.81 -6.44
N ASN A 569 -39.56 12.23 -7.57
CA ASN A 569 -38.73 12.04 -8.77
C ASN A 569 -37.26 11.69 -8.44
N ILE A 570 -37.08 10.57 -7.71
CA ILE A 570 -35.83 10.24 -7.03
C ILE A 570 -34.63 10.26 -7.99
N GLY A 571 -34.79 9.82 -9.24
CA GLY A 571 -33.70 9.79 -10.22
C GLY A 571 -33.13 11.17 -10.58
N GLU A 572 -34.01 12.10 -10.95
CA GLU A 572 -33.63 13.47 -11.31
C GLU A 572 -33.12 14.25 -10.08
N ASP A 573 -33.76 14.08 -8.93
CA ASP A 573 -33.38 14.75 -7.69
C ASP A 573 -32.05 14.23 -7.13
N TYR A 574 -31.77 12.93 -7.26
CA TYR A 574 -30.49 12.35 -6.88
C TYR A 574 -29.35 12.87 -7.76
N SER A 575 -29.55 12.94 -9.08
CA SER A 575 -28.56 13.54 -9.99
C SER A 575 -28.23 14.99 -9.64
N ARG A 576 -29.23 15.78 -9.23
CA ARG A 576 -29.03 17.17 -8.76
C ARG A 576 -28.33 17.23 -7.40
N TYR A 577 -28.67 16.33 -6.49
CA TYR A 577 -27.99 16.16 -5.21
C TYR A 577 -26.51 15.85 -5.40
N LEU A 578 -26.16 14.92 -6.29
CA LEU A 578 -24.76 14.56 -6.59
C LEU A 578 -23.97 15.75 -7.15
N ARG A 579 -24.54 16.53 -8.07
CA ARG A 579 -23.90 17.78 -8.55
C ARG A 579 -23.57 18.73 -7.40
N THR A 580 -24.47 18.83 -6.42
CA THR A 580 -24.26 19.72 -5.28
C THR A 580 -23.18 19.19 -4.35
N VAL A 581 -23.26 17.91 -3.99
CA VAL A 581 -22.35 17.26 -3.04
C VAL A 581 -20.94 17.12 -3.60
N LEU A 582 -20.80 16.64 -4.84
CA LEU A 582 -19.50 16.33 -5.43
C LEU A 582 -18.79 17.56 -6.02
N SER A 583 -19.53 18.60 -6.42
CA SER A 583 -18.89 19.79 -7.05
C SER A 583 -18.82 21.01 -6.13
N THR A 584 -19.90 21.34 -5.42
CA THR A 584 -20.01 22.65 -4.75
C THR A 584 -19.97 22.62 -3.23
N SER A 585 -20.18 21.45 -2.61
CA SER A 585 -20.12 21.32 -1.16
C SER A 585 -18.68 21.39 -0.64
N ALA A 586 -18.51 21.62 0.67
CA ALA A 586 -17.19 21.58 1.30
C ALA A 586 -16.50 20.20 1.13
N ALA A 587 -17.28 19.11 1.19
CA ALA A 587 -16.77 17.77 0.93
C ALA A 587 -16.35 17.59 -0.54
N GLY A 588 -17.14 18.13 -1.49
CA GLY A 588 -16.81 18.11 -2.92
C GLY A 588 -15.53 18.89 -3.24
N GLN A 589 -15.37 20.07 -2.67
CA GLN A 589 -14.14 20.87 -2.78
C GLN A 589 -12.94 20.13 -2.20
N TRP A 590 -13.09 19.51 -1.02
CA TRP A 590 -12.06 18.69 -0.41
C TRP A 590 -11.66 17.51 -1.30
N HIS A 591 -12.63 16.78 -1.86
CA HIS A 591 -12.35 15.66 -2.77
C HIS A 591 -11.63 16.14 -4.03
N ARG A 592 -12.05 17.27 -4.62
CA ARG A 592 -11.40 17.87 -5.78
C ARG A 592 -9.93 18.19 -5.51
N GLU A 593 -9.64 18.86 -4.41
CA GLU A 593 -8.27 19.25 -4.03
C GLU A 593 -7.38 18.02 -3.78
N ARG A 594 -7.89 17.03 -3.03
CA ARG A 594 -7.13 15.80 -2.73
C ARG A 594 -6.93 14.94 -3.96
N TYR A 595 -7.94 14.82 -4.83
CA TYR A 595 -7.81 14.14 -6.12
C TYR A 595 -6.72 14.77 -6.96
N ALA A 596 -6.75 16.10 -7.12
CA ALA A 596 -5.76 16.82 -7.90
C ALA A 596 -4.33 16.61 -7.35
N ARG A 597 -4.18 16.61 -6.02
CA ARG A 597 -2.88 16.36 -5.38
C ARG A 597 -2.36 14.94 -5.60
N VAL A 598 -3.21 13.92 -5.47
CA VAL A 598 -2.83 12.53 -5.71
C VAL A 598 -2.50 12.31 -7.19
N MET A 599 -3.34 12.79 -8.09
CA MET A 599 -3.11 12.69 -9.54
C MET A 599 -1.80 13.39 -9.94
N ARG A 600 -1.48 14.55 -9.37
CA ARG A 600 -0.21 15.24 -9.60
C ARG A 600 0.99 14.39 -9.19
N ALA A 601 0.94 13.79 -8.00
CA ALA A 601 2.01 12.96 -7.49
C ALA A 601 2.17 11.67 -8.32
N GLN A 602 1.05 11.04 -8.71
CA GLN A 602 1.04 9.89 -9.60
C GLN A 602 1.65 10.23 -10.97
N MET A 603 1.23 11.34 -11.59
CA MET A 603 1.77 11.76 -12.89
C MET A 603 3.27 12.09 -12.82
N ARG A 604 3.77 12.63 -11.69
CA ARG A 604 5.21 12.84 -11.47
C ARG A 604 5.98 11.53 -11.40
N LEU A 605 5.41 10.52 -10.76
CA LEU A 605 6.01 9.19 -10.73
C LEU A 605 6.01 8.54 -12.11
N ASP A 606 4.87 8.53 -12.77
CA ASP A 606 4.69 7.96 -14.12
C ASP A 606 5.63 8.62 -15.15
N VAL A 607 5.88 9.93 -15.06
CA VAL A 607 6.78 10.62 -16.01
C VAL A 607 8.25 10.30 -15.74
N ILE A 608 8.63 10.05 -14.48
CA ILE A 608 9.98 9.60 -14.13
C ILE A 608 10.21 8.18 -14.66
N GLU A 609 9.25 7.27 -14.44
CA GLU A 609 9.31 5.91 -14.99
C GLU A 609 9.37 5.92 -16.52
N ALA A 610 8.54 6.73 -17.18
CA ALA A 610 8.54 6.86 -18.63
C ALA A 610 9.89 7.38 -19.19
N LYS A 611 10.55 8.29 -18.45
CA LYS A 611 11.88 8.77 -18.79
C LYS A 611 12.92 7.65 -18.65
N MET A 612 12.92 6.92 -17.54
CA MET A 612 13.86 5.82 -17.29
C MET A 612 13.66 4.67 -18.30
N ALA A 613 12.40 4.41 -18.68
CA ALA A 613 12.05 3.41 -19.69
C ALA A 613 12.37 3.80 -21.13
N GLY A 614 12.64 5.09 -21.38
CA GLY A 614 12.93 5.61 -22.72
C GLY A 614 11.68 5.74 -23.61
N ASP A 615 10.51 6.01 -23.02
CA ASP A 615 9.25 6.17 -23.78
C ASP A 615 9.12 7.51 -24.50
N PHE A 616 9.92 8.49 -24.11
CA PHE A 616 10.02 9.78 -24.80
C PHE A 616 10.83 9.64 -26.08
N LEU A 617 10.56 10.50 -27.06
CA LEU A 617 11.30 10.48 -28.31
C LEU A 617 12.78 10.76 -28.02
N GLY A 618 13.65 9.90 -28.54
CA GLY A 618 15.09 10.02 -28.31
C GLY A 618 15.66 11.34 -28.83
N ASP A 619 16.65 11.87 -28.14
CA ASP A 619 17.15 13.23 -28.34
C ASP A 619 17.90 13.45 -29.67
N GLY A 620 18.03 12.43 -30.52
CA GLY A 620 18.68 12.54 -31.83
C GLY A 620 20.12 13.06 -31.79
N GLY A 621 20.80 13.01 -30.64
CA GLY A 621 22.12 13.61 -30.41
C GLY A 621 22.11 15.10 -30.08
N LEU A 622 20.96 15.66 -29.67
CA LEU A 622 20.83 17.03 -29.19
C LEU A 622 21.61 17.25 -27.87
N PRO A 623 22.06 18.49 -27.60
CA PRO A 623 22.63 18.86 -26.31
C PRO A 623 21.68 18.54 -25.13
N PRO A 624 22.18 18.24 -23.92
CA PRO A 624 21.36 17.88 -22.75
C PRO A 624 20.26 18.90 -22.40
N GLU A 625 20.48 20.17 -22.72
CA GLU A 625 19.50 21.25 -22.53
C GLU A 625 18.28 21.15 -23.46
N LEU A 626 18.40 20.43 -24.58
CA LEU A 626 17.34 20.15 -25.56
C LEU A 626 16.86 18.68 -25.53
N ALA A 627 17.49 17.85 -24.69
CA ALA A 627 17.12 16.46 -24.45
C ALA A 627 15.83 16.30 -23.62
N SER A 628 15.15 15.16 -23.74
CA SER A 628 13.96 14.76 -22.99
C SER A 628 12.85 15.81 -23.01
N ARG A 629 12.58 16.36 -24.20
CA ARG A 629 11.62 17.46 -24.39
C ARG A 629 10.23 17.13 -23.86
N GLY A 630 9.69 15.95 -24.18
CA GLY A 630 8.40 15.50 -23.66
C GLY A 630 8.35 15.46 -22.13
N TYR A 631 9.41 14.95 -21.48
CA TYR A 631 9.54 14.96 -20.02
C TYR A 631 9.52 16.39 -19.46
N LYS A 632 10.25 17.34 -20.09
CA LYS A 632 10.28 18.75 -19.67
C LYS A 632 8.92 19.43 -19.80
N TRP A 633 8.14 19.12 -20.83
CA TRP A 633 6.77 19.63 -20.97
C TRP A 633 5.86 19.15 -19.85
N VAL A 634 5.91 17.84 -19.56
CA VAL A 634 5.11 17.25 -18.48
C VAL A 634 5.54 17.81 -17.12
N ALA A 635 6.85 17.92 -16.86
CA ALA A 635 7.37 18.52 -15.63
C ALA A 635 6.88 19.97 -15.45
N ALA A 636 6.96 20.81 -16.49
CA ALA A 636 6.52 22.20 -16.43
C ALA A 636 5.03 22.35 -16.08
N VAL A 637 4.15 21.51 -16.65
CA VAL A 637 2.72 21.55 -16.31
C VAL A 637 2.44 20.94 -14.93
N LEU A 638 3.22 19.96 -14.48
CA LEU A 638 3.09 19.41 -13.13
C LEU A 638 3.62 20.37 -12.06
N ASP A 639 4.62 21.19 -12.34
CA ASP A 639 5.12 22.20 -11.41
C ASP A 639 4.14 23.38 -11.28
N HIS A 640 3.51 23.77 -12.39
CA HIS A 640 2.47 24.79 -12.44
C HIS A 640 1.19 24.28 -13.15
N PRO A 641 0.30 23.57 -12.44
CA PRO A 641 -0.90 22.96 -13.03
C PRO A 641 -1.94 23.93 -13.60
N ILE A 642 -1.96 25.17 -13.11
CA ILE A 642 -2.82 26.23 -13.63
C ILE A 642 -2.14 26.89 -14.83
N ASP A 643 -2.86 27.02 -15.96
CA ASP A 643 -2.36 27.75 -17.13
C ASP A 643 -2.26 29.25 -16.82
N SER A 644 -1.05 29.67 -16.43
CA SER A 644 -0.73 31.02 -15.99
C SER A 644 0.67 31.41 -16.46
N ASP A 645 0.98 32.71 -16.40
CA ASP A 645 2.30 33.23 -16.80
C ASP A 645 3.44 32.77 -15.88
N ASP A 646 3.11 32.19 -14.71
CA ASP A 646 4.08 31.61 -13.78
C ASP A 646 4.62 30.25 -14.26
N ARG A 647 3.97 29.59 -15.23
CA ARG A 647 4.43 28.31 -15.79
C ARG A 647 5.70 28.53 -16.63
N ALA A 648 6.76 27.79 -16.29
CA ALA A 648 8.01 27.83 -17.03
C ALA A 648 7.82 27.49 -18.52
N THR A 649 8.44 28.28 -19.40
CA THR A 649 8.51 27.97 -20.84
C THR A 649 9.56 26.88 -21.10
N VAL A 650 9.30 25.99 -22.05
CA VAL A 650 10.27 24.99 -22.50
C VAL A 650 10.70 25.35 -23.91
N GLU A 651 12.00 25.53 -24.13
CA GLU A 651 12.57 25.98 -25.42
C GLU A 651 11.95 27.30 -25.92
N GLY A 652 11.55 28.19 -25.01
CA GLY A 652 10.92 29.47 -25.34
C GLY A 652 9.45 29.37 -25.74
N HIS A 653 8.84 28.18 -25.65
CA HIS A 653 7.43 27.97 -25.94
C HIS A 653 6.60 27.85 -24.65
N ARG A 654 5.43 28.49 -24.63
CA ARG A 654 4.41 28.27 -23.60
C ARG A 654 3.83 26.87 -23.77
N ILE A 655 3.77 26.12 -22.67
CA ILE A 655 3.26 24.75 -22.67
C ILE A 655 1.82 24.75 -22.18
N GLN A 656 0.97 24.06 -22.91
CA GLN A 656 -0.47 23.97 -22.68
C GLN A 656 -0.89 22.50 -22.51
N VAL A 657 -1.93 22.29 -21.69
CA VAL A 657 -2.62 21.01 -21.54
C VAL A 657 -3.99 21.13 -22.19
N SER A 658 -4.40 20.15 -22.96
CA SER A 658 -5.71 20.06 -23.60
C SER A 658 -6.39 18.74 -23.29
N GLN A 659 -7.71 18.76 -23.09
CA GLN A 659 -8.55 17.57 -23.05
C GLN A 659 -8.88 17.10 -24.47
N LEU A 660 -8.99 15.78 -24.64
CA LEU A 660 -9.35 15.16 -25.91
C LEU A 660 -10.87 15.04 -26.05
N SER A 661 -11.41 15.57 -27.15
CA SER A 661 -12.81 15.37 -27.54
C SER A 661 -12.92 14.68 -28.89
N ILE A 662 -13.85 13.74 -29.01
CA ILE A 662 -14.20 13.05 -30.26
C ILE A 662 -15.63 13.43 -30.61
N ASN A 663 -15.83 14.11 -31.75
CA ASN A 663 -17.15 14.57 -32.21
C ASN A 663 -17.97 15.23 -31.09
N ASP A 664 -17.39 16.24 -30.43
CA ASP A 664 -17.97 16.98 -29.30
C ASP A 664 -18.16 16.18 -27.98
N VAL A 665 -17.70 14.93 -27.93
CA VAL A 665 -17.69 14.11 -26.71
C VAL A 665 -16.31 14.16 -26.06
N SER A 666 -16.19 14.81 -24.91
CA SER A 666 -14.96 14.86 -24.12
C SER A 666 -14.64 13.49 -23.51
N LEU A 667 -13.41 13.01 -23.70
CA LEU A 667 -12.90 11.78 -23.10
C LEU A 667 -12.17 12.10 -21.80
N SER A 668 -12.71 11.60 -20.70
CA SER A 668 -12.21 11.89 -19.36
C SER A 668 -10.80 11.33 -19.14
N GLY A 669 -9.93 12.10 -18.49
CA GLY A 669 -8.58 11.67 -18.11
C GLY A 669 -7.56 11.57 -19.25
N VAL A 670 -7.97 11.67 -20.52
CA VAL A 670 -7.03 11.67 -21.67
C VAL A 670 -6.58 13.10 -21.95
N LEU A 671 -5.30 13.38 -21.74
CA LEU A 671 -4.74 14.72 -21.86
C LEU A 671 -3.67 14.77 -22.96
N VAL A 672 -3.57 15.93 -23.61
CA VAL A 672 -2.51 16.24 -24.57
C VAL A 672 -1.72 17.44 -24.07
N ILE A 673 -0.41 17.29 -23.98
CA ILE A 673 0.52 18.27 -23.40
C ILE A 673 1.53 18.65 -24.49
N GLY A 674 1.68 19.93 -24.78
CA GLY A 674 2.63 20.40 -25.78
C GLY A 674 2.70 21.91 -25.89
N ALA A 675 3.43 22.42 -26.88
CA ALA A 675 3.47 23.85 -27.14
C ALA A 675 2.08 24.38 -27.53
N GLU A 676 1.72 25.55 -27.00
CA GLU A 676 0.48 26.26 -27.36
C GLU A 676 0.42 26.50 -28.88
N SER A 677 1.53 26.94 -29.48
CA SER A 677 1.65 27.10 -30.93
C SER A 677 2.14 25.80 -31.59
N ARG A 678 1.19 24.94 -31.97
CA ARG A 678 1.51 23.67 -32.66
C ARG A 678 2.07 23.82 -34.07
N SER A 679 1.89 24.99 -34.69
CA SER A 679 2.59 25.33 -35.95
C SER A 679 4.09 25.54 -35.74
N SER A 680 4.50 25.85 -34.51
CA SER A 680 5.91 26.05 -34.14
C SER A 680 6.56 24.74 -33.70
N VAL A 681 5.83 23.91 -32.94
CA VAL A 681 6.27 22.57 -32.54
C VAL A 681 5.12 21.58 -32.73
N ALA A 682 5.26 20.67 -33.69
CA ALA A 682 4.22 19.70 -34.03
C ALA A 682 4.10 18.53 -33.03
N ALA A 683 5.20 18.24 -32.30
CA ALA A 683 5.25 17.16 -31.33
C ALA A 683 4.46 17.50 -30.05
N PHE A 684 3.92 16.48 -29.40
CA PHE A 684 3.17 16.58 -28.14
C PHE A 684 3.22 15.26 -27.37
N VAL A 685 2.95 15.33 -26.07
CA VAL A 685 2.83 14.17 -25.19
C VAL A 685 1.37 13.89 -24.93
N VAL A 686 0.98 12.63 -25.06
CA VAL A 686 -0.35 12.13 -24.70
C VAL A 686 -0.24 11.42 -23.36
N PHE A 687 -1.11 11.81 -22.44
CA PHE A 687 -1.32 11.12 -21.18
C PHE A 687 -2.58 10.26 -21.27
N THR A 688 -2.42 8.95 -21.09
CA THR A 688 -3.50 7.96 -21.02
C THR A 688 -3.38 7.19 -19.70
N PRO A 689 -3.99 7.68 -18.61
CA PRO A 689 -3.89 7.01 -17.31
C PRO A 689 -4.50 5.61 -17.41
N GLN A 690 -3.87 4.61 -16.79
CA GLN A 690 -4.37 3.23 -16.72
C GLN A 690 -4.63 2.58 -18.09
N ALA A 691 -3.86 2.97 -19.12
CA ALA A 691 -3.97 2.31 -20.41
C ALA A 691 -3.63 0.81 -20.29
N PRO A 692 -4.31 -0.07 -21.03
CA PRO A 692 -4.16 -1.52 -20.91
C PRO A 692 -2.77 -2.06 -21.30
N ASP A 693 -2.00 -1.27 -22.06
CA ASP A 693 -0.62 -1.57 -22.42
C ASP A 693 0.40 -1.16 -21.33
N GLY A 694 -0.07 -0.55 -20.23
CA GLY A 694 0.75 -0.07 -19.13
C GLY A 694 1.57 1.18 -19.44
N ILE A 695 1.35 1.84 -20.59
CA ILE A 695 2.06 3.06 -20.98
C ILE A 695 1.21 4.30 -20.66
N CYS A 696 1.65 5.13 -19.72
CA CYS A 696 0.92 6.33 -19.32
C CYS A 696 1.22 7.54 -20.21
N PHE A 697 2.50 7.74 -20.58
CA PHE A 697 2.94 8.86 -21.41
C PHE A 697 3.47 8.36 -22.75
N ARG A 698 3.01 8.97 -23.85
CA ARG A 698 3.54 8.74 -25.20
C ARG A 698 3.83 10.07 -25.86
N GLU A 699 5.08 10.28 -26.25
CA GLU A 699 5.44 11.42 -27.08
C GLU A 699 5.22 11.07 -28.56
N MET A 700 4.48 11.93 -29.26
CA MET A 700 4.12 11.79 -30.66
C MET A 700 4.78 12.92 -31.47
N SER A 701 5.23 12.60 -32.68
CA SER A 701 5.87 13.59 -33.55
C SER A 701 4.86 14.47 -34.29
N ASP A 702 3.66 13.93 -34.53
CA ASP A 702 2.59 14.63 -35.26
C ASP A 702 1.18 14.08 -34.93
N PRO A 703 0.10 14.80 -35.33
CA PRO A 703 -1.28 14.36 -35.10
C PRO A 703 -1.70 13.09 -35.86
N GLN A 704 -1.04 12.74 -36.96
CA GLN A 704 -1.36 11.53 -37.73
C GLN A 704 -0.89 10.27 -36.98
N GLU A 705 0.27 10.35 -36.32
CA GLU A 705 0.76 9.31 -35.41
C GLU A 705 -0.21 9.07 -34.26
N PHE A 706 -0.76 10.14 -33.67
CA PHE A 706 -1.78 10.03 -32.63
C PHE A 706 -3.03 9.27 -33.08
N GLN A 707 -3.52 9.57 -34.28
CA GLN A 707 -4.66 8.84 -34.82
C GLN A 707 -4.34 7.35 -34.98
N GLN A 708 -3.16 7.00 -35.50
CA GLN A 708 -2.78 5.61 -35.75
C GLN A 708 -2.49 4.81 -34.49
N ARG A 709 -1.73 5.37 -33.55
CA ARG A 709 -1.20 4.67 -32.37
C ARG A 709 -2.11 4.75 -31.15
N ILE A 710 -3.11 5.62 -31.16
CA ILE A 710 -4.06 5.80 -30.05
C ILE A 710 -5.48 5.55 -30.50
N LEU A 711 -6.01 6.39 -31.39
CA LEU A 711 -7.44 6.33 -31.73
C LEU A 711 -7.82 5.07 -32.51
N LEU A 712 -6.91 4.56 -33.35
CA LEU A 712 -7.14 3.39 -34.20
C LEU A 712 -6.52 2.11 -33.66
N GLU A 713 -5.83 2.17 -32.51
CA GLU A 713 -5.18 1.03 -31.87
C GLU A 713 -6.24 0.11 -31.25
N PRO A 714 -6.42 -1.13 -31.74
CA PRO A 714 -7.48 -2.01 -31.26
C PRO A 714 -7.41 -2.28 -29.75
N ASP A 715 -6.21 -2.37 -29.20
CA ASP A 715 -5.99 -2.66 -27.77
C ASP A 715 -6.42 -1.48 -26.87
N LEU A 716 -6.54 -0.27 -27.42
CA LEU A 716 -7.01 0.93 -26.71
C LEU A 716 -8.49 1.25 -26.95
N LEU A 717 -9.21 0.49 -27.79
CA LEU A 717 -10.59 0.81 -28.16
C LEU A 717 -11.53 0.85 -26.95
N ASP A 718 -11.59 -0.25 -26.19
CA ASP A 718 -12.49 -0.33 -25.02
C ASP A 718 -12.07 0.65 -23.92
N TYR A 719 -10.77 0.92 -23.80
CA TYR A 719 -10.24 1.96 -22.93
C TYR A 719 -10.78 3.34 -23.31
N LEU A 720 -10.64 3.77 -24.58
CA LEU A 720 -11.08 5.07 -25.06
C LEU A 720 -12.60 5.23 -24.99
N VAL A 721 -13.35 4.18 -25.34
CA VAL A 721 -14.82 4.15 -25.20
C VAL A 721 -15.21 4.29 -23.73
N GLY A 722 -14.53 3.57 -22.84
CA GLY A 722 -14.76 3.66 -21.40
C GLY A 722 -14.57 5.07 -20.85
N ARG A 723 -13.67 5.89 -21.42
CA ARG A 723 -13.44 7.29 -21.01
C ARG A 723 -14.56 8.26 -21.39
N ALA A 724 -15.52 7.86 -22.23
CA ALA A 724 -16.69 8.67 -22.57
C ALA A 724 -17.80 8.57 -21.49
N PRO A 725 -18.70 9.58 -21.38
CA PRO A 725 -19.94 9.45 -20.62
C PRO A 725 -20.78 8.27 -21.12
N LEU A 726 -21.48 7.57 -20.20
CA LEU A 726 -22.21 6.33 -20.52
C LEU A 726 -23.16 6.48 -21.72
N ALA A 727 -23.94 7.57 -21.74
CA ALA A 727 -24.89 7.87 -22.81
C ALA A 727 -24.24 8.07 -24.21
N SER A 728 -22.92 8.29 -24.27
CA SER A 728 -22.18 8.55 -25.51
C SER A 728 -21.24 7.43 -25.91
N GLN A 729 -21.12 6.35 -25.12
CA GLN A 729 -20.16 5.27 -25.38
C GLN A 729 -20.43 4.53 -26.69
N ASP A 730 -21.70 4.25 -27.00
CA ASP A 730 -22.07 3.57 -28.24
C ASP A 730 -21.74 4.42 -29.48
N ASP A 731 -21.99 5.73 -29.41
CA ASP A 731 -21.65 6.67 -30.47
C ASP A 731 -20.13 6.75 -30.67
N VAL A 732 -19.37 6.90 -29.58
CA VAL A 732 -17.89 6.93 -29.62
C VAL A 732 -17.33 5.62 -30.18
N ARG A 733 -17.84 4.47 -29.74
CA ARG A 733 -17.44 3.15 -30.26
C ARG A 733 -17.74 3.04 -31.76
N HIS A 734 -18.91 3.49 -32.19
CA HIS A 734 -19.31 3.46 -33.60
C HIS A 734 -18.41 4.36 -34.48
N ILE A 735 -18.01 5.53 -33.99
CA ILE A 735 -17.09 6.46 -34.68
C ILE A 735 -15.68 5.86 -34.78
N LEU A 736 -15.15 5.26 -33.71
CA LEU A 736 -13.81 4.67 -33.66
C LEU A 736 -13.66 3.37 -34.50
N THR A 737 -14.78 2.71 -34.82
CA THR A 737 -14.78 1.41 -35.52
C THR A 737 -15.32 1.49 -36.94
N VAL A 738 -16.59 1.89 -37.10
CA VAL A 738 -17.34 1.78 -38.36
C VAL A 738 -17.28 3.07 -39.18
N ARG A 739 -17.37 4.24 -38.53
CA ARG A 739 -17.48 5.56 -39.19
C ARG A 739 -16.21 6.42 -39.06
N ARG A 740 -15.05 5.79 -39.25
CA ARG A 740 -13.73 6.43 -39.10
C ARG A 740 -13.53 7.61 -40.04
N GLU A 741 -14.20 7.63 -41.18
CA GLU A 741 -14.22 8.75 -42.14
C GLU A 741 -14.89 10.02 -41.59
N THR A 742 -15.69 9.90 -40.53
CA THR A 742 -16.33 11.02 -39.82
C THR A 742 -15.74 11.31 -38.45
N LEU A 743 -14.62 10.66 -38.11
CA LEU A 743 -13.86 10.92 -36.90
C LEU A 743 -13.31 12.35 -36.95
N PHE A 744 -13.77 13.19 -36.04
CA PHE A 744 -13.26 14.52 -35.82
C PHE A 744 -12.72 14.62 -34.39
N MET A 745 -11.43 14.94 -34.29
CA MET A 745 -10.74 15.16 -33.03
C MET A 745 -10.64 16.66 -32.76
N GLU A 746 -11.08 17.07 -31.57
CA GLU A 746 -10.83 18.40 -31.04
C GLU A 746 -9.99 18.32 -29.77
N LEU A 747 -9.10 19.29 -29.59
CA LEU A 747 -8.27 19.41 -28.40
C LEU A 747 -8.63 20.72 -27.70
N GLN A 748 -9.31 20.60 -26.56
CA GLN A 748 -9.87 21.72 -25.82
C GLN A 748 -8.89 22.15 -24.73
N PRO A 749 -8.32 23.37 -24.78
CA PRO A 749 -7.39 23.85 -23.77
C PRO A 749 -7.98 23.89 -22.36
N CYS A 750 -7.22 23.41 -21.37
CA CYS A 750 -7.56 23.57 -19.96
C CYS A 750 -7.21 24.99 -19.50
N THR A 751 -8.21 25.84 -19.26
CA THR A 751 -8.01 27.23 -18.81
C THR A 751 -7.76 27.37 -17.30
N GLY A 752 -7.99 26.31 -16.52
CA GLY A 752 -7.74 26.25 -15.08
C GLY A 752 -6.74 25.16 -14.71
N SER A 753 -6.80 24.64 -13.48
CA SER A 753 -6.04 23.45 -13.09
C SER A 753 -6.51 22.26 -13.92
N PHE A 754 -5.63 21.71 -14.77
CA PHE A 754 -6.00 20.56 -15.60
C PHE A 754 -6.34 19.32 -14.77
N LEU A 755 -5.75 19.20 -13.56
CA LEU A 755 -5.99 18.12 -12.62
C LEU A 755 -7.41 18.18 -12.04
N GLU A 756 -7.88 19.40 -11.71
CA GLU A 756 -9.27 19.62 -11.27
C GLU A 756 -10.26 19.44 -12.41
N ALA A 757 -9.88 19.81 -13.64
CA ALA A 757 -10.69 19.57 -14.82
C ALA A 757 -10.90 18.07 -15.09
N VAL A 758 -9.91 17.23 -14.77
CA VAL A 758 -10.07 15.77 -14.81
C VAL A 758 -11.05 15.31 -13.72
N TYR A 759 -10.91 15.77 -12.48
CA TYR A 759 -11.86 15.47 -11.41
C TYR A 759 -13.31 15.80 -11.81
N ASP A 760 -13.53 16.98 -12.38
CA ASP A 760 -14.85 17.45 -12.79
C ASP A 760 -15.46 16.58 -13.91
N SER A 761 -14.63 16.14 -14.85
CA SER A 761 -15.02 15.21 -15.90
C SER A 761 -15.41 13.84 -15.32
N GLU A 762 -14.65 13.32 -14.36
CA GLU A 762 -14.96 12.06 -13.69
C GLU A 762 -16.23 12.12 -12.85
N VAL A 763 -16.44 13.21 -12.10
CA VAL A 763 -17.71 13.47 -11.41
C VAL A 763 -18.87 13.56 -12.40
N GLY A 764 -18.65 14.20 -13.55
CA GLY A 764 -19.62 14.23 -14.65
C GLY A 764 -19.99 12.84 -15.17
N ARG A 765 -19.02 11.93 -15.30
CA ARG A 765 -19.24 10.52 -15.68
C ARG A 765 -20.05 9.77 -14.62
N VAL A 766 -19.75 9.94 -13.33
CA VAL A 766 -20.57 9.34 -12.23
C VAL A 766 -22.02 9.80 -12.34
N ILE A 767 -22.23 11.11 -12.47
CA ILE A 767 -23.58 11.68 -12.55
C ILE A 767 -24.31 11.18 -13.80
N SER A 768 -23.61 11.09 -14.95
CA SER A 768 -24.20 10.57 -16.18
C SER A 768 -24.58 9.09 -16.08
N ALA A 769 -23.77 8.28 -15.39
CA ALA A 769 -24.07 6.86 -15.18
C ALA A 769 -25.30 6.67 -14.28
N VAL A 770 -25.40 7.47 -13.21
CA VAL A 770 -26.55 7.48 -12.30
C VAL A 770 -27.82 7.96 -13.00
N ASP A 771 -27.74 9.03 -13.79
CA ASP A 771 -28.86 9.55 -14.58
C ASP A 771 -29.40 8.49 -15.54
N GLU A 772 -28.52 7.76 -16.23
CA GLU A 772 -28.90 6.66 -17.12
C GLU A 772 -29.57 5.50 -16.36
N GLN A 773 -29.01 5.11 -15.20
CA GLN A 773 -29.58 4.07 -14.33
C GLN A 773 -31.02 4.37 -13.93
N THR A 774 -31.34 5.65 -13.72
CA THR A 774 -32.67 6.08 -13.27
C THR A 774 -33.67 6.28 -14.41
N LYS A 775 -33.20 6.34 -15.66
CA LYS A 775 -34.04 6.53 -16.86
C LYS A 775 -34.44 5.22 -17.54
N THR A 776 -33.58 4.19 -17.52
CA THR A 776 -33.89 2.89 -18.13
C THR A 776 -35.03 2.18 -17.39
N ASN A 777 -36.09 1.76 -18.09
CA ASN A 777 -37.23 1.06 -17.49
C ASN A 777 -36.78 -0.20 -16.73
N TRP A 778 -36.86 -0.16 -15.39
CA TRP A 778 -36.48 -1.24 -14.48
C TRP A 778 -37.28 -2.55 -14.70
N GLU A 779 -38.35 -2.50 -15.50
CA GLU A 779 -39.21 -3.63 -15.87
C GLU A 779 -38.59 -4.58 -16.93
N THR A 780 -37.48 -4.23 -17.61
CA THR A 780 -36.95 -5.05 -18.74
C THR A 780 -35.56 -5.65 -18.48
N TYR A 781 -35.47 -6.63 -17.57
CA TYR A 781 -34.28 -7.45 -17.23
C TYR A 781 -33.40 -6.94 -16.08
N TRP A 782 -33.46 -7.69 -14.96
CA TRP A 782 -32.48 -7.70 -13.87
C TRP A 782 -31.03 -7.93 -14.34
N GLU A 783 -30.82 -8.50 -15.54
CA GLU A 783 -29.49 -8.68 -16.15
C GLU A 783 -28.86 -7.36 -16.64
N SER A 784 -29.66 -6.37 -17.07
CA SER A 784 -29.14 -5.08 -17.57
C SER A 784 -28.68 -4.15 -16.44
N ALA A 785 -29.28 -4.26 -15.25
CA ALA A 785 -28.85 -3.55 -14.05
C ALA A 785 -27.42 -3.97 -13.61
N TRP A 786 -27.04 -5.22 -13.87
CA TRP A 786 -25.69 -5.72 -13.59
C TRP A 786 -24.64 -5.11 -14.54
N GLU A 787 -24.98 -4.83 -15.81
CA GLU A 787 -24.09 -4.15 -16.75
C GLU A 787 -23.88 -2.67 -16.40
N ILE A 788 -24.93 -1.97 -15.91
CA ILE A 788 -24.81 -0.58 -15.42
C ILE A 788 -23.96 -0.53 -14.14
N THR A 789 -24.07 -1.54 -13.27
CA THR A 789 -23.23 -1.68 -12.06
C THR A 789 -21.74 -1.85 -12.40
N LYS A 790 -21.41 -2.52 -13.52
CA LYS A 790 -20.02 -2.61 -14.02
C LYS A 790 -19.47 -1.28 -14.51
N VAL A 791 -20.27 -0.47 -15.20
CA VAL A 791 -19.85 0.87 -15.65
C VAL A 791 -19.53 1.78 -14.48
N VAL A 792 -20.31 1.72 -13.40
CA VAL A 792 -19.99 2.41 -12.13
C VAL A 792 -18.70 1.84 -11.52
N GLY A 793 -18.50 0.52 -11.57
CA GLY A 793 -17.26 -0.16 -11.16
C GLY A 793 -16.00 0.33 -11.91
N ASP A 794 -16.08 0.58 -13.22
CA ASP A 794 -14.97 1.16 -14.00
C ASP A 794 -14.68 2.62 -13.59
N ILE A 795 -15.69 3.35 -13.12
CA ILE A 795 -15.50 4.71 -12.57
C ILE A 795 -14.87 4.65 -11.16
N VAL A 796 -15.15 3.60 -10.37
CA VAL A 796 -14.48 3.33 -9.08
C VAL A 796 -12.95 3.22 -9.25
N LEU A 797 -12.47 2.59 -10.33
CA LEU A 797 -11.04 2.53 -10.64
C LEU A 797 -10.40 3.89 -10.94
N THR A 798 -11.20 4.89 -11.31
CA THR A 798 -10.68 6.23 -11.60
C THR A 798 -10.54 7.10 -10.35
N PHE A 799 -11.31 6.83 -9.29
CA PHE A 799 -11.14 7.40 -7.94
C PHE A 799 -10.37 6.48 -6.97
N ALA A 800 -10.02 5.26 -7.42
CA ALA A 800 -9.16 4.32 -6.69
C ALA A 800 -7.84 4.88 -6.09
N PRO A 801 -7.21 5.98 -6.55
CA PRO A 801 -6.14 6.63 -5.81
C PRO A 801 -6.42 6.83 -4.30
N PHE A 802 -7.68 6.92 -3.86
CA PHE A 802 -8.00 7.11 -2.44
C PHE A 802 -8.03 5.82 -1.59
N LYS A 803 -8.24 4.63 -2.20
CA LYS A 803 -8.61 3.41 -1.46
C LYS A 803 -7.60 2.27 -1.51
N VAL A 804 -6.61 2.31 -2.40
CA VAL A 804 -5.60 1.24 -2.42
C VAL A 804 -4.53 1.52 -1.36
N ARG A 805 -4.62 0.80 -0.24
CA ARG A 805 -3.68 0.86 0.91
C ARG A 805 -2.32 0.17 0.68
N LEU A 806 -1.92 -0.03 -0.57
CA LEU A 806 -0.55 -0.41 -0.91
C LEU A 806 0.12 0.80 -1.57
N PRO A 807 1.43 1.04 -1.40
CA PRO A 807 2.13 2.04 -2.18
C PRO A 807 2.11 1.59 -3.65
N ILE A 808 1.08 1.97 -4.42
CA ILE A 808 0.99 1.75 -5.87
C ILE A 808 1.93 2.75 -6.54
N ALA A 809 3.22 2.59 -6.33
CA ALA A 809 4.21 3.50 -6.87
C ALA A 809 4.85 2.97 -8.16
N ALA A 810 4.20 2.02 -8.84
CA ALA A 810 4.84 1.26 -9.91
C ALA A 810 3.83 0.48 -10.75
N LEU A 811 2.98 1.13 -11.54
CA LEU A 811 2.10 0.41 -12.48
C LEU A 811 2.93 -0.43 -13.48
N ARG A 812 4.14 0.01 -13.85
CA ARG A 812 5.04 -0.74 -14.75
C ARG A 812 6.00 -1.69 -14.03
N SER A 813 6.58 -1.27 -12.91
CA SER A 813 7.56 -2.07 -12.15
C SER A 813 6.89 -3.26 -11.46
N PHE A 814 5.68 -3.08 -10.92
CA PHE A 814 4.90 -4.16 -10.31
C PHE A 814 4.35 -5.13 -11.37
N TYR A 815 3.89 -4.62 -12.52
CA TYR A 815 3.43 -5.44 -13.64
C TYR A 815 4.55 -6.32 -14.23
N ALA A 816 5.76 -5.77 -14.37
CA ALA A 816 6.95 -6.51 -14.82
C ALA A 816 7.44 -7.55 -13.79
N ILE A 817 7.47 -7.21 -12.49
CA ILE A 817 7.77 -8.16 -11.39
C ILE A 817 6.74 -9.30 -11.40
N TRP A 818 5.46 -8.99 -11.54
CA TRP A 818 4.38 -9.98 -11.54
C TRP A 818 4.40 -10.89 -12.77
N GLN A 819 4.64 -10.34 -13.97
CA GLN A 819 4.82 -11.15 -15.17
C GLN A 819 6.08 -12.02 -15.11
N GLY A 820 7.19 -11.53 -14.54
CA GLY A 820 8.41 -12.33 -14.33
C GLY A 820 8.16 -13.54 -13.42
N VAL A 821 7.43 -13.34 -12.31
CA VAL A 821 7.05 -14.42 -11.37
C VAL A 821 6.08 -15.42 -12.02
N ALA A 822 5.15 -14.97 -12.86
CA ALA A 822 4.25 -15.86 -13.60
C ALA A 822 4.96 -16.68 -14.69
N LYS A 823 5.98 -16.10 -15.34
CA LYS A 823 6.74 -16.73 -16.42
C LYS A 823 7.75 -17.78 -15.90
N ALA A 824 8.41 -17.49 -14.77
CA ALA A 824 9.29 -18.44 -14.09
C ALA A 824 8.54 -19.69 -13.57
N GLY A 825 7.24 -19.58 -13.29
CA GLY A 825 6.38 -20.72 -12.94
C GLY A 825 5.93 -21.58 -14.14
N GLY A 826 6.13 -21.11 -15.38
CA GLY A 826 5.63 -21.75 -16.60
C GLY A 826 6.69 -22.45 -17.46
N GLU A 827 7.98 -22.18 -17.26
CA GLU A 827 9.02 -22.63 -18.19
C GLU A 827 9.61 -24.04 -17.92
N GLU A 828 9.18 -24.75 -16.87
CA GLU A 828 9.54 -26.17 -16.66
C GLU A 828 8.36 -27.14 -16.87
N GLN A 829 7.62 -27.03 -17.98
CA GLN A 829 6.92 -28.19 -18.57
C GLN A 829 7.00 -28.14 -20.10
N GLY A 830 7.84 -28.99 -20.67
CA GLY A 830 8.02 -29.12 -22.11
C GLY A 830 6.83 -29.75 -22.85
N ALA A 831 6.60 -29.21 -24.06
CA ALA A 831 5.89 -29.74 -25.23
C ALA A 831 4.37 -29.46 -25.38
N PRO A 832 3.91 -29.27 -26.63
CA PRO A 832 3.01 -28.18 -27.01
C PRO A 832 1.54 -28.61 -27.14
N CYS A 833 0.63 -27.79 -26.64
CA CYS A 833 -0.78 -27.85 -27.03
C CYS A 833 -1.24 -26.47 -27.48
N ILE A 834 -1.40 -26.35 -28.80
CA ILE A 834 -2.16 -25.31 -29.48
C ILE A 834 -3.56 -25.30 -28.85
N LEU A 835 -3.92 -24.24 -28.13
CA LEU A 835 -5.30 -23.92 -27.81
C LEU A 835 -5.59 -22.50 -28.30
N SER A 836 -6.52 -22.47 -29.24
CA SER A 836 -6.89 -21.35 -30.08
C SER A 836 -7.31 -20.11 -29.31
N ARG A 837 -6.88 -18.95 -29.82
CA ARG A 837 -7.53 -17.64 -29.69
C ARG A 837 -9.06 -17.76 -29.73
N ARG A 838 -9.72 -17.69 -28.58
CA ARG A 838 -11.05 -17.10 -28.37
C ARG A 838 -11.45 -17.28 -26.90
N ARG A 839 -11.82 -16.17 -26.25
CA ARG A 839 -12.37 -16.03 -24.89
C ARG A 839 -11.38 -16.25 -23.73
N CYS A 840 -10.62 -15.20 -23.43
CA CYS A 840 -10.16 -14.87 -22.07
C CYS A 840 -10.24 -13.35 -21.96
N CYS A 841 -11.45 -12.86 -21.68
CA CYS A 841 -11.70 -11.45 -21.35
C CYS A 841 -12.74 -11.46 -20.22
N TRP A 842 -12.47 -12.19 -19.14
CA TRP A 842 -13.34 -12.30 -17.96
C TRP A 842 -12.49 -12.86 -16.81
N LEU A 843 -11.76 -11.98 -16.11
CA LEU A 843 -11.28 -12.09 -14.71
C LEU A 843 -10.26 -10.98 -14.40
N MET A 844 -10.67 -9.74 -14.65
CA MET A 844 -10.14 -8.51 -14.03
C MET A 844 -11.35 -7.59 -13.87
N VAL A 845 -12.08 -7.74 -12.77
CA VAL A 845 -13.07 -6.79 -12.23
C VAL A 845 -12.96 -6.87 -10.73
#